data_AF-A0A1Q6YKK1-F1
#
_entry.id   AF-A0A1Q6YKK1-F1
#
_cell.length_a   1.000
_cell.length_b   1.000
_cell.length_c   1.000
_cell.angle_alpha   90.00
_cell.angle_beta   90.00
_cell.angle_gamma   90.00
#
_symmetry.space_group_name_H-M   'P 1'
#
loop_
_entity.id
_entity.type
_entity.pdbx_description
1 polymer ?
#
loop_
_entity_poly.entity_id
_entity_poly.type
_entity_poly.pdbx_seq_one_letter_code
_entity_poly.pdbx_strand_id
1 'polypeptide(L)'
;MADRIDQQLSNYRLVSLLGQGGYAEVYLGQHVRLNQQAAIKVLHAHLTQAEAEHFQQEAQTIATLVHPGIVRVFDYDVQNGVPFLVIDYAPNGTLRRRYPKGSLVPLPVIVSAVKQVADALQYAHEQKFIHRDVKPENMLLGRRQEVLLSDFGIATIAHSTSSLNVSAEGTSGTLAYMAPEQIEGHPRPASDQYALGVVVYEWLGGERPFEGSVSEVMAQHLSMPPPSLRERMPAIPPEVEQVVLRALAKAPKARFASVAEFATALEQASQRALTPTAQLASEQLDLSPTAATSYETVAVAPSPLVLPTETTPSADLPVEALEPTVYPGSAEPKGHDTPQSGATSKTPPQGQVVAAAAAVVSPPLGPTMPVQRKARRISSMSAALLIGLAVVIIAGGVLGSVSLLAHFGVIGAQSAATTPVRGGTWTDGLIRDPDSLIPNGTAQTSFITGLVDQALYLPLFYGDAQGVIQPGAASEIPTVQNRGISADATAWTFHLRPGLVWSDGQPYDARDVDYTWKLWLNPKFGASTTQPYNLITSADVSPDNLSITFHLTRAYAPFLSLWVDGGFAPLPAHHFSRMAPEAIKKSPDNLNPQVTSGPFMMAERVPGDHYTLVRNPRYYRASAGLPYLDKVIFRVADPDTILKDLQVGTITSSWFLDIRKVQAYQRLSKYTLVTPPTKASFEALYFNFHNQVLASHLEVRQAMAIAIDHQALIEAIPQGLAGPLCTDHGSFYHPGYDLNANCPVFDPAAAKKLLEDNGWVKGPDGVRARGNQRLEFEYSTALSANPYRTAVEAIIQRDLKAIGIQLDIQNYPGDKFFGPFLNGGKASPPSGAVAGRYDIAEYVNDYGYDPDDSSVLSCDQIPPKGQNFTFYCNHALDALYQQELATVDPGVRQQIFNQIHKVYLTDFPFIVLYSPLSPSIVRKGTHNYQPSPFEGETANIWEWWCDHGKC
;
A
#
# COMPACT_ATOMS: atom_id res chain seq x y z
N MET A 1 1.65 -7.52 -34.84
CA MET A 1 1.06 -6.34 -35.51
C MET A 1 1.69 -6.22 -36.88
N ALA A 2 0.91 -5.92 -37.91
CA ALA A 2 1.38 -5.89 -39.29
C ALA A 2 1.99 -4.53 -39.63
N ASP A 3 3.16 -4.53 -40.26
CA ASP A 3 3.77 -3.33 -40.85
C ASP A 3 2.85 -2.79 -41.96
N ARG A 4 2.42 -1.51 -41.83
CA ARG A 4 1.52 -0.84 -42.77
C ARG A 4 2.27 -0.02 -43.83
N ILE A 5 3.59 -0.06 -43.86
CA ILE A 5 4.39 0.61 -44.90
C ILE A 5 3.96 0.10 -46.29
N ASP A 6 3.92 1.01 -47.26
CA ASP A 6 3.40 0.82 -48.62
C ASP A 6 1.89 0.59 -48.74
N GLN A 7 1.15 0.49 -47.63
CA GLN A 7 -0.32 0.50 -47.66
C GLN A 7 -0.83 1.86 -48.15
N GLN A 8 -1.91 1.85 -48.92
CA GLN A 8 -2.64 3.05 -49.30
C GLN A 8 -3.87 3.23 -48.40
N LEU A 9 -3.96 4.38 -47.71
CA LEU A 9 -5.14 4.84 -46.99
C LEU A 9 -5.71 6.06 -47.72
N SER A 10 -6.94 5.94 -48.22
CA SER A 10 -7.54 6.93 -49.14
C SER A 10 -6.58 7.33 -50.28
N ASN A 11 -6.22 8.61 -50.41
CA ASN A 11 -5.30 9.12 -51.43
C ASN A 11 -3.83 9.18 -50.97
N TYR A 12 -3.47 8.53 -49.86
CA TYR A 12 -2.13 8.61 -49.26
C TYR A 12 -1.47 7.23 -49.18
N ARG A 13 -0.23 7.13 -49.67
CA ARG A 13 0.62 5.95 -49.49
C ARG A 13 1.47 6.14 -48.24
N LEU A 14 1.48 5.17 -47.33
CA LEU A 14 2.30 5.20 -46.14
C LEU A 14 3.77 4.88 -46.50
N VAL A 15 4.69 5.78 -46.18
CA VAL A 15 6.10 5.73 -46.57
C VAL A 15 6.98 5.24 -45.43
N SER A 16 6.78 5.75 -44.23
CA SER A 16 7.55 5.34 -43.04
C SER A 16 6.79 5.65 -41.76
N LEU A 17 7.08 4.93 -40.68
CA LEU A 17 6.53 5.23 -39.36
C LEU A 17 7.29 6.44 -38.74
N LEU A 18 6.55 7.46 -38.31
CA LEU A 18 7.08 8.66 -37.65
C LEU A 18 7.03 8.54 -36.12
N GLY A 19 6.02 7.85 -35.59
CA GLY A 19 5.86 7.63 -34.15
C GLY A 19 4.72 6.69 -33.84
N GLN A 20 4.77 6.04 -32.68
CA GLN A 20 3.77 5.10 -32.19
C GLN A 20 3.42 5.47 -30.75
N GLY A 21 2.14 5.61 -30.45
CA GLY A 21 1.60 5.86 -29.11
C GLY A 21 0.55 4.82 -28.71
N GLY A 22 0.02 4.92 -27.49
CA GLY A 22 -0.96 3.96 -26.96
C GLY A 22 -2.30 3.92 -27.72
N TYR A 23 -2.63 5.00 -28.44
CA TYR A 23 -3.92 5.15 -29.13
C TYR A 23 -3.79 5.27 -30.66
N ALA A 24 -2.59 5.47 -31.20
CA ALA A 24 -2.39 5.76 -32.61
C ALA A 24 -0.96 5.49 -33.09
N GLU A 25 -0.84 5.13 -34.36
CA GLU A 25 0.40 5.16 -35.13
C GLU A 25 0.39 6.37 -36.06
N VAL A 26 1.52 7.06 -36.18
CA VAL A 26 1.68 8.21 -37.09
C VAL A 26 2.67 7.82 -38.17
N TYR A 27 2.24 7.84 -39.41
CA TYR A 27 3.07 7.54 -40.58
C TYR A 27 3.36 8.81 -41.39
N LEU A 28 4.53 8.88 -42.01
CA LEU A 28 4.75 9.78 -43.12
C LEU A 28 4.00 9.21 -44.32
N GLY A 29 3.02 9.94 -44.83
CA GLY A 29 2.28 9.61 -46.02
C GLY A 29 2.67 10.50 -47.20
N GLN A 30 2.49 9.98 -48.41
CA GLN A 30 2.63 10.75 -49.65
C GLN A 30 1.33 10.70 -50.44
N HIS A 31 0.77 11.88 -50.75
CA HIS A 31 -0.44 11.98 -51.55
C HIS A 31 -0.18 11.49 -52.98
N VAL A 32 -0.89 10.45 -53.42
CA VAL A 32 -0.56 9.67 -54.64
C VAL A 32 -0.61 10.49 -55.94
N ARG A 33 -1.36 11.60 -55.98
CA ARG A 33 -1.47 12.47 -57.17
C ARG A 33 -0.67 13.76 -57.09
N LEU A 34 -0.42 14.25 -55.87
CA LEU A 34 0.19 15.57 -55.64
C LEU A 34 1.66 15.45 -55.22
N ASN A 35 2.10 14.24 -54.89
CA ASN A 35 3.43 13.93 -54.37
C ASN A 35 3.81 14.70 -53.09
N GLN A 36 2.84 15.32 -52.43
CA GLN A 36 3.00 16.09 -51.20
C GLN A 36 3.06 15.17 -49.98
N GLN A 37 3.97 15.46 -49.06
CA GLN A 37 4.09 14.76 -47.78
C GLN A 37 3.07 15.26 -46.77
N ALA A 38 2.47 14.34 -46.02
CA ALA A 38 1.58 14.59 -44.89
C ALA A 38 1.88 13.58 -43.77
N ALA A 39 1.49 13.89 -42.54
CA ALA A 39 1.47 12.91 -41.46
C ALA A 39 0.09 12.25 -41.41
N ILE A 40 0.06 10.92 -41.37
CA ILE A 40 -1.17 10.11 -41.35
C ILE A 40 -1.26 9.44 -39.99
N LYS A 41 -2.15 9.94 -39.14
CA LYS A 41 -2.41 9.40 -37.80
C LYS A 41 -3.52 8.36 -37.89
N VAL A 42 -3.17 7.09 -37.68
CA VAL A 42 -4.07 5.94 -37.74
C VAL A 42 -4.37 5.50 -36.31
N LEU A 43 -5.64 5.52 -35.88
CA LEU A 43 -5.97 5.16 -34.49
C LEU A 43 -6.03 3.64 -34.32
N HIS A 44 -5.70 3.17 -33.12
CA HIS A 44 -5.75 1.76 -32.72
C HIS A 44 -7.18 1.36 -32.33
N ALA A 45 -8.16 1.73 -33.15
CA ALA A 45 -9.57 1.49 -32.90
C ALA A 45 -10.21 0.86 -34.13
N HIS A 46 -11.18 -0.01 -33.90
CA HIS A 46 -12.07 -0.50 -34.94
C HIS A 46 -13.49 -0.03 -34.60
N LEU A 47 -13.93 1.03 -35.28
CA LEU A 47 -15.18 1.69 -34.98
C LEU A 47 -16.37 0.93 -35.58
N THR A 48 -17.45 0.84 -34.82
CA THR A 48 -18.79 0.54 -35.33
C THR A 48 -19.30 1.70 -36.19
N GLN A 49 -20.40 1.49 -36.92
CA GLN A 49 -20.98 2.52 -37.77
C GLN A 49 -21.34 3.81 -37.02
N ALA A 50 -21.93 3.70 -35.83
CA ALA A 50 -22.31 4.85 -35.01
C ALA A 50 -21.08 5.60 -34.47
N GLU A 51 -20.04 4.88 -34.09
CA GLU A 51 -18.78 5.47 -33.62
C GLU A 51 -18.00 6.15 -34.76
N ALA A 52 -18.07 5.59 -35.98
CA ALA A 52 -17.47 6.19 -37.17
C ALA A 52 -18.14 7.53 -37.52
N GLU A 53 -19.47 7.62 -37.43
CA GLU A 53 -20.21 8.86 -37.64
C GLU A 53 -19.85 9.93 -36.59
N HIS A 54 -19.70 9.52 -35.32
CA HIS A 54 -19.24 10.43 -34.26
C HIS A 54 -17.79 10.90 -34.49
N PHE A 55 -16.88 10.00 -34.86
CA PHE A 55 -15.50 10.34 -35.21
C PHE A 55 -15.44 11.35 -36.36
N GLN A 56 -16.23 11.14 -37.42
CA GLN A 56 -16.26 12.05 -38.57
C GLN A 56 -16.78 13.45 -38.18
N GLN A 57 -17.81 13.54 -37.34
CA GLN A 57 -18.33 14.83 -36.85
C GLN A 57 -17.28 15.59 -36.01
N GLU A 58 -16.55 14.87 -35.14
CA GLU A 58 -15.51 15.49 -34.30
C GLU A 58 -14.29 15.90 -35.14
N ALA A 59 -13.84 15.05 -36.07
CA ALA A 59 -12.75 15.36 -37.00
C ALA A 59 -13.10 16.56 -37.91
N GLN A 60 -14.35 16.65 -38.38
CA GLN A 60 -14.83 17.81 -39.13
C GLN A 60 -14.74 19.09 -38.30
N THR A 61 -15.07 19.03 -37.02
CA THR A 61 -15.01 20.17 -36.11
C THR A 61 -13.56 20.63 -35.91
N ILE A 62 -12.63 19.70 -35.68
CA ILE A 62 -11.18 20.00 -35.56
C ILE A 62 -10.63 20.62 -36.86
N ALA A 63 -11.07 20.15 -38.02
CA ALA A 63 -10.64 20.66 -39.33
C ALA A 63 -11.05 22.12 -39.59
N THR A 64 -11.98 22.69 -38.80
CA THR A 64 -12.34 24.12 -38.89
C THR A 64 -11.33 25.06 -38.22
N LEU A 65 -10.45 24.54 -37.36
CA LEU A 65 -9.45 25.34 -36.67
C LEU A 65 -8.33 25.76 -37.64
N VAL A 66 -8.20 27.06 -37.88
CA VAL A 66 -7.19 27.63 -38.79
C VAL A 66 -6.35 28.65 -38.03
N HIS A 67 -5.18 28.23 -37.56
CA HIS A 67 -4.25 29.06 -36.82
C HIS A 67 -2.80 28.68 -37.16
N PRO A 68 -1.86 29.64 -37.30
CA PRO A 68 -0.47 29.34 -37.63
C PRO A 68 0.25 28.45 -36.60
N GLY A 69 -0.21 28.44 -35.35
CA GLY A 69 0.32 27.59 -34.27
C GLY A 69 -0.44 26.28 -34.04
N ILE A 70 -1.40 25.90 -34.90
CA ILE A 70 -2.15 24.64 -34.82
C ILE A 70 -1.83 23.81 -36.05
N VAL A 71 -1.57 22.51 -35.86
CA VAL A 71 -1.36 21.60 -37.00
C VAL A 71 -2.65 21.49 -37.81
N ARG A 72 -2.56 21.79 -39.10
CA ARG A 72 -3.71 21.74 -40.00
C ARG A 72 -4.12 20.30 -40.28
N VAL A 73 -5.42 20.04 -40.22
CA VAL A 73 -6.03 18.79 -40.71
C VAL A 73 -6.38 18.98 -42.19
N PHE A 74 -5.87 18.09 -43.05
CA PHE A 74 -6.13 18.08 -44.48
C PHE A 74 -7.32 17.22 -44.87
N ASP A 75 -7.42 16.06 -44.24
CA ASP A 75 -8.39 15.02 -44.58
C ASP A 75 -8.61 14.10 -43.39
N TYR A 76 -9.73 13.37 -43.37
CA TYR A 76 -10.03 12.35 -42.37
C TYR A 76 -10.99 11.33 -42.97
N ASP A 77 -10.88 10.06 -42.56
CA ASP A 77 -11.80 9.02 -43.02
C ASP A 77 -11.78 7.81 -42.08
N VAL A 78 -12.71 6.87 -42.30
CA VAL A 78 -12.76 5.56 -41.65
C VAL A 78 -12.74 4.48 -42.73
N GLN A 79 -11.59 3.81 -42.89
CA GLN A 79 -11.42 2.77 -43.91
C GLN A 79 -11.36 1.39 -43.26
N ASN A 80 -12.30 0.50 -43.63
CA ASN A 80 -12.45 -0.84 -43.04
C ASN A 80 -12.56 -0.78 -41.50
N GLY A 81 -13.35 0.16 -40.98
CA GLY A 81 -13.52 0.38 -39.54
C GLY A 81 -12.34 1.06 -38.84
N VAL A 82 -11.22 1.31 -39.53
CA VAL A 82 -10.04 1.98 -38.94
C VAL A 82 -10.09 3.48 -39.25
N PRO A 83 -10.22 4.34 -38.22
CA PRO A 83 -10.23 5.79 -38.40
C PRO A 83 -8.80 6.33 -38.56
N PHE A 84 -8.64 7.31 -39.45
CA PHE A 84 -7.38 8.02 -39.61
C PHE A 84 -7.58 9.52 -39.91
N LEU A 85 -6.55 10.30 -39.60
CA LEU A 85 -6.44 11.72 -39.86
C LEU A 85 -5.20 12.01 -40.69
N VAL A 86 -5.36 12.89 -41.68
CA VAL A 86 -4.27 13.41 -42.49
C VAL A 86 -3.99 14.83 -42.03
N ILE A 87 -2.78 15.07 -41.54
CA ILE A 87 -2.38 16.33 -40.95
C ILE A 87 -1.07 16.85 -41.54
N ASP A 88 -0.78 18.12 -41.33
CA ASP A 88 0.47 18.75 -41.74
C ASP A 88 1.70 18.02 -41.17
N TYR A 89 2.70 17.78 -42.01
CA TYR A 89 3.92 17.11 -41.59
C TYR A 89 4.94 18.11 -41.01
N ALA A 90 5.26 17.95 -39.72
CA ALA A 90 6.27 18.71 -39.00
C ALA A 90 7.62 17.94 -38.96
N PRO A 91 8.61 18.27 -39.82
CA PRO A 91 9.79 17.44 -40.02
C PRO A 91 10.83 17.54 -38.89
N ASN A 92 10.73 18.54 -37.99
CA ASN A 92 11.74 18.80 -36.97
C ASN A 92 11.44 18.13 -35.62
N GLY A 93 10.43 17.24 -35.56
CA GLY A 93 10.08 16.45 -34.37
C GLY A 93 9.26 17.23 -33.34
N THR A 94 9.24 16.74 -32.10
CA THR A 94 8.47 17.31 -30.97
C THR A 94 9.37 18.10 -30.02
N LEU A 95 8.80 18.99 -29.21
CA LEU A 95 9.53 19.64 -28.12
C LEU A 95 10.00 18.63 -27.07
N ARG A 96 9.30 17.50 -26.85
CA ARG A 96 9.81 16.40 -26.03
C ARG A 96 11.12 15.81 -26.57
N ARG A 97 11.25 15.65 -27.89
CA ARG A 97 12.50 15.15 -28.51
C ARG A 97 13.61 16.20 -28.43
N ARG A 98 13.28 17.49 -28.56
CA ARG A 98 14.24 18.59 -28.45
C ARG A 98 14.74 18.79 -27.02
N TYR A 99 13.85 18.62 -26.05
CA TYR A 99 14.08 18.73 -24.60
C TYR A 99 13.59 17.46 -23.89
N PRO A 100 14.42 16.40 -23.83
CA PRO A 100 14.10 15.17 -23.11
C PRO A 100 13.82 15.42 -21.61
N LYS A 101 13.18 14.47 -20.94
CA LYS A 101 12.95 14.53 -19.47
C LYS A 101 14.27 14.78 -18.74
N GLY A 102 14.27 15.62 -17.70
CA GLY A 102 15.48 16.08 -17.01
C GLY A 102 16.15 17.33 -17.62
N SER A 103 15.68 17.81 -18.78
CA SER A 103 16.26 19.01 -19.41
C SER A 103 15.90 20.28 -18.65
N LEU A 104 16.92 21.10 -18.37
CA LEU A 104 16.74 22.49 -17.95
C LEU A 104 16.76 23.40 -19.18
N VAL A 105 15.63 24.04 -19.47
CA VAL A 105 15.48 24.89 -20.67
C VAL A 105 15.70 26.36 -20.29
N PRO A 106 16.50 27.13 -21.05
CA PRO A 106 16.69 28.54 -20.76
C PRO A 106 15.37 29.32 -20.78
N LEU A 107 15.14 30.16 -19.77
CA LEU A 107 13.90 30.93 -19.62
C LEU A 107 13.46 31.71 -20.89
N PRO A 108 14.35 32.37 -21.66
CA PRO A 108 13.94 33.04 -22.90
C PRO A 108 13.34 32.08 -23.96
N VAL A 109 13.83 30.83 -23.99
CA VAL A 109 13.32 29.79 -24.90
C VAL A 109 11.96 29.31 -24.40
N ILE A 110 11.79 29.09 -23.09
CA ILE A 110 10.51 28.74 -22.47
C ILE A 110 9.47 29.82 -22.80
N VAL A 111 9.78 31.09 -22.57
CA VAL A 111 8.87 32.22 -22.83
C VAL A 111 8.45 32.25 -24.31
N SER A 112 9.39 32.09 -25.24
CA SER A 112 9.09 32.05 -26.68
C SER A 112 8.14 30.90 -27.07
N ALA A 113 8.37 29.70 -26.53
CA ALA A 113 7.51 28.54 -26.78
C ALA A 113 6.12 28.70 -26.15
N VAL A 114 6.06 29.14 -24.89
CA VAL A 114 4.80 29.37 -24.16
C VAL A 114 3.93 30.40 -24.86
N LYS A 115 4.51 31.47 -25.40
CA LYS A 115 3.76 32.48 -26.17
C LYS A 115 3.09 31.88 -27.41
N GLN A 116 3.82 31.08 -28.19
CA GLN A 116 3.26 30.44 -29.38
C GLN A 116 2.16 29.43 -29.04
N VAL A 117 2.36 28.61 -27.99
CA VAL A 117 1.37 27.63 -27.54
C VAL A 117 0.14 28.32 -26.94
N ALA A 118 0.32 29.36 -26.13
CA ALA A 118 -0.77 30.11 -25.53
C ALA A 118 -1.62 30.83 -26.58
N ASP A 119 -1.01 31.39 -27.64
CA ASP A 119 -1.73 31.99 -28.76
C ASP A 119 -2.62 30.97 -29.48
N ALA A 120 -2.08 29.77 -29.75
CA ALA A 120 -2.85 28.67 -30.35
C ALA A 120 -4.00 28.17 -29.45
N LEU A 121 -3.74 27.98 -28.15
CA LEU A 121 -4.75 27.55 -27.17
C LEU A 121 -5.85 28.61 -27.00
N GLN A 122 -5.47 29.89 -26.94
CA GLN A 122 -6.40 31.01 -26.80
C GLN A 122 -7.35 31.06 -27.99
N TYR A 123 -6.83 30.96 -29.22
CA TYR A 123 -7.64 30.87 -30.44
C TYR A 123 -8.63 29.70 -30.36
N ALA A 124 -8.18 28.51 -29.95
CA ALA A 124 -9.05 27.34 -29.82
C ALA A 124 -10.15 27.57 -28.76
N HIS A 125 -9.82 28.15 -27.62
CA HIS A 125 -10.76 28.47 -26.54
C HIS A 125 -11.85 29.46 -27.01
N GLU A 126 -11.50 30.43 -27.84
CA GLU A 126 -12.44 31.38 -28.46
C GLU A 126 -13.38 30.70 -29.46
N GLN A 127 -12.89 29.66 -30.14
CA GLN A 127 -13.72 28.76 -30.95
C GLN A 127 -14.48 27.71 -30.11
N LYS A 128 -14.49 27.85 -28.77
CA LYS A 128 -15.13 26.94 -27.81
C LYS A 128 -14.57 25.52 -27.80
N PHE A 129 -13.34 25.34 -28.26
CA PHE A 129 -12.62 24.08 -28.22
C PHE A 129 -11.64 24.05 -27.04
N ILE A 130 -11.46 22.91 -26.39
CA ILE A 130 -10.49 22.72 -25.29
C ILE A 130 -9.56 21.60 -25.72
N HIS A 131 -8.25 21.79 -25.59
CA HIS A 131 -7.25 20.84 -26.10
C HIS A 131 -7.20 19.54 -25.29
N ARG A 132 -7.19 19.64 -23.95
CA ARG A 132 -7.21 18.54 -22.96
C ARG A 132 -5.96 17.66 -22.87
N ASP A 133 -5.04 17.73 -23.83
CA ASP A 133 -3.79 16.95 -23.80
C ASP A 133 -2.55 17.82 -24.07
N VAL A 134 -2.39 18.93 -23.35
CA VAL A 134 -1.24 19.84 -23.53
C VAL A 134 -0.01 19.24 -22.84
N LYS A 135 1.00 18.87 -23.63
CA LYS A 135 2.29 18.30 -23.17
C LYS A 135 3.38 18.43 -24.24
N PRO A 136 4.68 18.28 -23.91
CA PRO A 136 5.77 18.49 -24.88
C PRO A 136 5.75 17.52 -26.07
N GLU A 137 5.12 16.35 -25.94
CA GLU A 137 4.91 15.38 -27.01
C GLU A 137 3.98 15.90 -28.11
N ASN A 138 3.01 16.75 -27.75
CA ASN A 138 2.00 17.29 -28.67
C ASN A 138 2.37 18.68 -29.20
N MET A 139 3.57 19.18 -28.88
CA MET A 139 4.13 20.44 -29.38
C MET A 139 5.16 20.12 -30.46
N LEU A 140 4.78 20.19 -31.73
CA LEU A 140 5.63 19.85 -32.87
C LEU A 140 6.47 21.05 -33.34
N LEU A 141 7.60 20.78 -33.99
CA LEU A 141 8.45 21.79 -34.61
C LEU A 141 8.26 21.78 -36.13
N GLY A 142 7.68 22.87 -36.63
CA GLY A 142 7.47 23.12 -38.06
C GLY A 142 8.76 23.41 -38.82
N ARG A 143 8.66 23.63 -40.13
CA ARG A 143 9.82 23.75 -41.04
C ARG A 143 10.72 24.95 -40.72
N ARG A 144 10.15 26.02 -40.15
CA ARG A 144 10.84 27.25 -39.76
C ARG A 144 11.12 27.29 -38.24
N GLN A 145 11.06 26.15 -37.56
CA GLN A 145 11.22 26.01 -36.10
C GLN A 145 10.11 26.70 -35.27
N GLU A 146 8.96 26.97 -35.90
CA GLU A 146 7.73 27.38 -35.24
C GLU A 146 7.12 26.22 -34.44
N VAL A 147 6.47 26.53 -33.31
CA VAL A 147 5.76 25.53 -32.50
C VAL A 147 4.35 25.34 -33.04
N LEU A 148 4.02 24.09 -33.38
CA LEU A 148 2.71 23.69 -33.89
C LEU A 148 2.06 22.73 -32.88
N LEU A 149 0.90 23.10 -32.34
CA LEU A 149 0.15 22.27 -31.42
C LEU A 149 -0.67 21.21 -32.18
N SER A 150 -0.47 19.94 -31.85
CA SER A 150 -1.16 18.79 -32.45
C SER A 150 -2.07 18.10 -31.44
N ASP A 151 -2.91 17.17 -31.91
CA ASP A 151 -3.72 16.27 -31.06
C ASP A 151 -4.88 16.90 -30.28
N PHE A 152 -5.46 17.96 -30.84
CA PHE A 152 -6.72 18.54 -30.39
C PHE A 152 -7.84 17.49 -30.32
N GLY A 153 -8.30 17.15 -29.10
CA GLY A 153 -9.53 16.38 -28.88
C GLY A 153 -9.59 14.95 -29.43
N ILE A 154 -8.55 14.41 -30.06
CA ILE A 154 -8.59 13.03 -30.61
C ILE A 154 -8.71 12.00 -29.47
N ALA A 155 -8.23 12.33 -28.27
CA ALA A 155 -8.38 11.50 -27.08
C ALA A 155 -9.85 11.34 -26.65
N THR A 156 -10.71 12.35 -26.85
CA THR A 156 -12.13 12.25 -26.49
C THR A 156 -12.88 11.20 -27.30
N ILE A 157 -12.52 11.03 -28.58
CA ILE A 157 -13.08 10.00 -29.47
C ILE A 157 -12.69 8.60 -29.00
N ALA A 158 -11.46 8.41 -28.51
CA ALA A 158 -10.97 7.12 -27.99
C ALA A 158 -11.47 6.81 -26.56
N HIS A 159 -11.76 7.82 -25.75
CA HIS A 159 -12.24 7.66 -24.37
C HIS A 159 -13.75 7.49 -24.25
N SER A 160 -14.53 7.87 -25.27
CA SER A 160 -15.99 7.73 -25.25
C SER A 160 -16.47 6.30 -25.53
N THR A 161 -15.60 5.45 -26.10
CA THR A 161 -15.92 4.09 -26.57
C THR A 161 -15.18 2.99 -25.80
N SER A 162 -14.29 3.34 -24.87
CA SER A 162 -13.53 2.39 -24.05
C SER A 162 -13.26 2.98 -22.67
N SER A 163 -13.73 2.29 -21.63
CA SER A 163 -13.19 2.39 -20.27
C SER A 163 -11.65 2.35 -20.31
N LEU A 164 -11.00 3.04 -19.36
CA LEU A 164 -9.56 3.32 -19.23
C LEU A 164 -8.64 2.06 -19.14
N ASN A 165 -8.75 1.14 -20.09
CA ASN A 165 -8.00 -0.12 -20.18
C ASN A 165 -7.05 -0.08 -21.38
N VAL A 166 -5.97 0.71 -21.31
CA VAL A 166 -4.81 0.58 -22.23
C VAL A 166 -3.49 0.87 -21.52
N SER A 167 -2.47 0.08 -21.88
CA SER A 167 -1.11 -0.09 -21.32
C SER A 167 -0.48 1.07 -20.52
N ALA A 168 0.17 0.68 -19.41
CA ALA A 168 0.79 1.55 -18.40
C ALA A 168 1.89 2.50 -18.90
N GLU A 169 2.51 2.25 -20.06
CA GLU A 169 3.64 3.05 -20.55
C GLU A 169 3.22 4.28 -21.38
N GLY A 170 2.04 4.24 -22.05
CA GLY A 170 1.55 5.34 -22.88
C GLY A 170 0.64 6.33 -22.13
N THR A 171 -0.16 5.83 -21.19
CA THR A 171 -1.19 6.61 -20.46
C THR A 171 -0.61 7.34 -19.25
N SER A 172 0.46 6.81 -18.65
CA SER A 172 1.18 7.43 -17.51
C SER A 172 1.78 8.80 -17.86
N GLY A 173 2.17 9.01 -19.12
CA GLY A 173 2.75 10.28 -19.58
C GLY A 173 1.74 11.44 -19.63
N THR A 174 0.51 11.18 -20.06
CA THR A 174 -0.55 12.20 -20.22
C THR A 174 -1.12 12.67 -18.88
N LEU A 175 -1.32 11.72 -17.95
CA LEU A 175 -1.95 12.00 -16.66
C LEU A 175 -1.15 12.98 -15.79
N ALA A 176 0.17 13.01 -15.99
CA ALA A 176 1.07 13.90 -15.25
C ALA A 176 1.01 15.39 -15.66
N TYR A 177 0.22 15.73 -16.69
CA TYR A 177 -0.06 17.13 -17.05
C TYR A 177 -1.52 17.51 -16.78
N MET A 178 -2.35 16.55 -16.34
CA MET A 178 -3.79 16.73 -16.26
C MET A 178 -4.18 17.73 -15.16
N ALA A 179 -5.12 18.61 -15.48
CA ALA A 179 -5.65 19.58 -14.52
C ALA A 179 -6.62 18.91 -13.52
N PRO A 180 -6.74 19.41 -12.27
CA PRO A 180 -7.68 18.90 -11.27
C PRO A 180 -9.10 18.73 -11.82
N GLU A 181 -9.64 19.78 -12.43
CA GLU A 181 -11.01 19.77 -12.93
C GLU A 181 -11.20 18.88 -14.16
N GLN A 182 -10.12 18.53 -14.87
CA GLN A 182 -10.16 17.56 -15.95
C GLN A 182 -10.17 16.13 -15.42
N ILE A 183 -9.45 15.85 -14.33
CA ILE A 183 -9.51 14.58 -13.60
C ILE A 183 -10.93 14.33 -13.06
N GLU A 184 -11.60 15.39 -12.59
CA GLU A 184 -13.00 15.35 -12.13
C GLU A 184 -14.04 15.25 -13.28
N GLY A 185 -13.60 15.17 -14.54
CA GLY A 185 -14.48 15.05 -15.70
C GLY A 185 -15.13 16.36 -16.16
N HIS A 186 -14.59 17.51 -15.76
CA HIS A 186 -15.10 18.85 -16.07
C HIS A 186 -14.06 19.75 -16.76
N PRO A 187 -13.47 19.31 -17.89
CA PRO A 187 -12.44 20.07 -18.60
C PRO A 187 -12.97 21.43 -19.05
N ARG A 188 -12.09 22.44 -18.98
CA ARG A 188 -12.38 23.83 -19.33
C ARG A 188 -11.12 24.51 -19.89
N PRO A 189 -11.22 25.72 -20.47
CA PRO A 189 -10.04 26.47 -20.92
C PRO A 189 -8.90 26.58 -19.89
N ALA A 190 -9.25 26.73 -18.61
CA ALA A 190 -8.27 26.76 -17.52
C ALA A 190 -7.49 25.45 -17.34
N SER A 191 -7.99 24.32 -17.84
CA SER A 191 -7.32 23.02 -17.78
C SER A 191 -6.08 23.00 -18.68
N ASP A 192 -6.19 23.56 -19.88
CA ASP A 192 -5.04 23.68 -20.80
C ASP A 192 -3.99 24.66 -20.25
N GLN A 193 -4.42 25.72 -19.56
CA GLN A 193 -3.51 26.65 -18.87
C GLN A 193 -2.73 25.95 -17.75
N TYR A 194 -3.39 25.11 -16.95
CA TYR A 194 -2.73 24.34 -15.89
C TYR A 194 -1.69 23.38 -16.50
N ALA A 195 -2.07 22.63 -17.52
CA ALA A 195 -1.17 21.71 -18.21
C ALA A 195 0.05 22.41 -18.82
N LEU A 196 -0.14 23.60 -19.42
CA LEU A 196 0.97 24.45 -19.87
C LEU A 196 1.84 24.93 -18.70
N GLY A 197 1.24 25.24 -17.54
CA GLY A 197 1.96 25.55 -16.30
C GLY A 197 2.84 24.39 -15.83
N VAL A 198 2.37 23.15 -15.95
CA VAL A 198 3.16 21.94 -15.63
C VAL A 198 4.36 21.81 -16.57
N VAL A 199 4.18 22.07 -17.86
CA VAL A 199 5.29 22.07 -18.85
C VAL A 199 6.34 23.11 -18.49
N VAL A 200 5.93 24.33 -18.13
CA VAL A 200 6.86 25.39 -17.70
C VAL A 200 7.60 24.99 -16.42
N TYR A 201 6.90 24.41 -15.45
CA TYR A 201 7.50 23.90 -14.23
C TYR A 201 8.57 22.84 -14.54
N GLU A 202 8.25 21.86 -15.39
CA GLU A 202 9.18 20.80 -15.80
C GLU A 202 10.42 21.36 -16.50
N TRP A 203 10.27 22.32 -17.41
CA TRP A 203 11.41 22.90 -18.11
C TRP A 203 12.30 23.78 -17.23
N LEU A 204 11.73 24.41 -16.20
CA LEU A 204 12.49 25.20 -15.24
C LEU A 204 13.22 24.33 -14.20
N GLY A 205 12.58 23.25 -13.74
CA GLY A 205 13.08 22.39 -12.66
C GLY A 205 13.73 21.08 -13.12
N GLY A 206 13.59 20.71 -14.39
CA GLY A 206 14.03 19.43 -14.96
C GLY A 206 13.07 18.27 -14.72
N GLU A 207 12.16 18.40 -13.75
CA GLU A 207 11.18 17.40 -13.33
C GLU A 207 9.80 18.02 -13.17
N ARG A 208 8.76 17.19 -13.32
CA ARG A 208 7.36 17.60 -13.13
C ARG A 208 7.10 17.94 -11.65
N PRO A 209 6.06 18.74 -11.34
CA PRO A 209 5.72 19.06 -9.95
C PRO A 209 5.27 17.84 -9.14
N PHE A 210 4.78 16.79 -9.83
CA PHE A 210 4.17 15.60 -9.24
C PHE A 210 4.66 14.35 -9.95
N GLU A 211 5.07 13.35 -9.16
CA GLU A 211 5.56 12.05 -9.62
C GLU A 211 5.04 10.95 -8.70
N GLY A 212 4.90 9.73 -9.25
CA GLY A 212 4.32 8.59 -8.56
C GLY A 212 3.59 7.66 -9.52
N SER A 213 2.82 6.72 -8.96
CA SER A 213 1.84 5.92 -9.72
C SER A 213 0.77 6.80 -10.36
N VAL A 214 0.01 6.25 -11.31
CA VAL A 214 -1.09 6.97 -11.99
C VAL A 214 -2.07 7.56 -10.98
N SER A 215 -2.50 6.77 -10.00
CA SER A 215 -3.45 7.20 -8.97
C SER A 215 -2.84 8.23 -8.03
N GLU A 216 -1.56 8.09 -7.66
CA GLU A 216 -0.84 9.09 -6.88
C GLU A 216 -0.81 10.41 -7.63
N VAL A 217 -0.23 10.44 -8.84
CA VAL A 217 -0.12 11.66 -9.65
C VAL A 217 -1.48 12.34 -9.81
N MET A 218 -2.56 11.59 -10.07
CA MET A 218 -3.91 12.16 -10.11
C MET A 218 -4.34 12.78 -8.77
N ALA A 219 -4.15 12.10 -7.64
CA ALA A 219 -4.45 12.63 -6.31
C ALA A 219 -3.61 13.88 -5.98
N GLN A 220 -2.33 13.89 -6.38
CA GLN A 220 -1.41 15.03 -6.23
C GLN A 220 -1.88 16.23 -7.07
N HIS A 221 -2.27 15.99 -8.31
CA HIS A 221 -2.88 17.00 -9.18
C HIS A 221 -4.18 17.55 -8.58
N LEU A 222 -5.03 16.72 -7.95
CA LEU A 222 -6.27 17.16 -7.31
C LEU A 222 -6.05 18.03 -6.05
N SER A 223 -5.12 17.64 -5.19
CA SER A 223 -5.11 18.13 -3.80
C SER A 223 -3.80 18.71 -3.29
N MET A 224 -2.65 18.38 -3.89
CA MET A 224 -1.34 18.80 -3.37
C MET A 224 -0.87 20.13 -3.95
N PRO A 225 -0.47 21.13 -3.16
CA PRO A 225 0.21 22.30 -3.73
C PRO A 225 1.48 21.84 -4.47
N PRO A 226 1.80 22.43 -5.64
CA PRO A 226 3.07 22.15 -6.32
C PRO A 226 4.25 22.52 -5.41
N PRO A 227 5.33 21.72 -5.37
CA PRO A 227 6.53 22.07 -4.64
C PRO A 227 7.14 23.40 -5.12
N SER A 228 7.93 24.04 -4.27
CA SER A 228 8.67 25.24 -4.64
C SER A 228 9.79 24.88 -5.64
N LEU A 229 9.84 25.58 -6.78
CA LEU A 229 10.93 25.46 -7.74
C LEU A 229 12.24 26.00 -7.15
N ARG A 230 12.15 27.03 -6.30
CA ARG A 230 13.30 27.71 -5.70
C ARG A 230 13.96 26.94 -4.56
N GLU A 231 13.28 25.97 -3.95
CA GLU A 231 13.90 25.03 -3.00
C GLU A 231 15.00 24.19 -3.67
N ARG A 232 14.82 23.87 -4.96
CA ARG A 232 15.76 23.04 -5.73
C ARG A 232 16.65 23.87 -6.66
N MET A 233 16.11 24.94 -7.23
CA MET A 233 16.79 25.81 -8.18
C MET A 233 16.71 27.28 -7.71
N PRO A 234 17.53 27.69 -6.72
CA PRO A 234 17.49 29.05 -6.16
C PRO A 234 17.71 30.17 -7.18
N ALA A 235 18.33 29.86 -8.33
CA ALA A 235 18.60 30.78 -9.43
C ALA A 235 17.33 31.20 -10.21
N ILE A 236 16.20 30.55 -10.01
CA ILE A 236 14.93 30.96 -10.63
C ILE A 236 14.45 32.27 -9.98
N PRO A 237 14.14 33.32 -10.76
CA PRO A 237 13.63 34.57 -10.22
C PRO A 237 12.30 34.36 -9.47
N PRO A 238 12.11 34.98 -8.27
CA PRO A 238 10.90 34.81 -7.47
C PRO A 238 9.61 35.11 -8.24
N GLU A 239 9.62 36.16 -9.07
CA GLU A 239 8.46 36.55 -9.87
C GLU A 239 8.07 35.48 -10.91
N VAL A 240 9.04 34.76 -11.46
CA VAL A 240 8.81 33.68 -12.43
C VAL A 240 8.14 32.49 -11.74
N GLU A 241 8.64 32.10 -10.57
CA GLU A 241 8.03 31.03 -9.78
C GLU A 241 6.58 31.37 -9.38
N GLN A 242 6.33 32.59 -8.91
CA GLN A 242 4.98 33.02 -8.51
C GLN A 242 3.98 32.91 -9.66
N VAL A 243 4.37 33.29 -10.88
CA VAL A 243 3.53 33.15 -12.07
C VAL A 243 3.23 31.69 -12.37
N VAL A 244 4.23 30.81 -12.29
CA VAL A 244 4.06 29.37 -12.55
C VAL A 244 3.17 28.71 -11.49
N LEU A 245 3.41 28.96 -10.21
CA LEU A 245 2.60 28.41 -9.12
C LEU A 245 1.15 28.90 -9.17
N ARG A 246 0.91 30.14 -9.61
CA ARG A 246 -0.45 30.65 -9.85
C ARG A 246 -1.15 29.91 -10.98
N ALA A 247 -0.45 29.61 -12.09
CA ALA A 247 -1.01 28.78 -13.17
C ALA A 247 -1.33 27.35 -12.71
N LEU A 248 -0.60 26.85 -11.71
CA LEU A 248 -0.79 25.54 -11.08
C LEU A 248 -1.74 25.55 -9.87
N ALA A 249 -2.47 26.64 -9.63
CA ALA A 249 -3.46 26.69 -8.56
C ALA A 249 -4.56 25.64 -8.78
N LYS A 250 -5.01 24.99 -7.71
CA LYS A 250 -5.98 23.89 -7.82
C LYS A 250 -7.36 24.37 -8.27
N ALA A 251 -7.86 25.41 -7.64
CA ALA A 251 -9.09 26.06 -8.07
C ALA A 251 -8.85 26.80 -9.40
N PRO A 252 -9.58 26.49 -10.50
CA PRO A 252 -9.40 27.16 -11.78
C PRO A 252 -9.56 28.69 -11.71
N LYS A 253 -10.44 29.16 -10.81
CA LYS A 253 -10.70 30.59 -10.58
C LYS A 253 -9.53 31.34 -9.93
N ALA A 254 -8.59 30.64 -9.31
CA ALA A 254 -7.40 31.24 -8.69
C ALA A 254 -6.26 31.46 -9.70
N ARG A 255 -6.38 30.94 -10.92
CA ARG A 255 -5.39 31.08 -11.99
C ARG A 255 -5.54 32.42 -12.72
N PHE A 256 -4.92 32.57 -13.90
CA PHE A 256 -5.13 33.75 -14.75
C PHE A 256 -6.45 33.61 -15.52
N ALA A 257 -7.07 34.71 -15.93
CA ALA A 257 -8.38 34.66 -16.58
C ALA A 257 -8.33 33.94 -17.93
N SER A 258 -7.16 33.92 -18.58
CA SER A 258 -6.90 33.21 -19.83
C SER A 258 -5.48 32.66 -19.92
N VAL A 259 -5.24 31.77 -20.88
CA VAL A 259 -3.89 31.25 -21.17
C VAL A 259 -2.98 32.33 -21.75
N ALA A 260 -3.53 33.30 -22.49
CA ALA A 260 -2.80 34.47 -23.00
C ALA A 260 -2.32 35.40 -21.86
N GLU A 261 -3.14 35.59 -20.82
CA GLU A 261 -2.72 36.34 -19.62
C GLU A 261 -1.58 35.64 -18.88
N PHE A 262 -1.63 34.30 -18.77
CA PHE A 262 -0.53 33.52 -18.19
C PHE A 262 0.78 33.72 -18.96
N ALA A 263 0.75 33.61 -20.30
CA ALA A 263 1.94 33.81 -21.13
C ALA A 263 2.50 35.25 -20.99
N THR A 264 1.61 36.25 -20.95
CA THR A 264 1.98 37.66 -20.76
C THR A 264 2.63 37.89 -19.40
N ALA A 265 2.07 37.31 -18.33
CA ALA A 265 2.61 37.40 -16.99
C ALA A 265 4.00 36.75 -16.89
N LEU A 266 4.19 35.60 -17.54
CA LEU A 266 5.48 34.90 -17.57
C LEU A 266 6.56 35.70 -18.31
N GLU A 267 6.20 36.33 -19.44
CA GLU A 267 7.10 37.21 -20.19
C GLU A 267 7.51 38.44 -19.36
N GLN A 268 6.56 39.11 -18.70
CA GLN A 268 6.84 40.28 -17.85
C GLN A 268 7.75 39.91 -16.67
N ALA A 269 7.49 38.79 -15.99
CA ALA A 269 8.33 38.29 -14.91
C ALA A 269 9.75 37.98 -15.39
N SER A 270 9.89 37.38 -16.59
CA SER A 270 11.19 37.11 -17.20
C SER A 270 11.96 38.39 -17.55
N GLN A 271 11.30 39.43 -18.03
CA GLN A 271 11.95 40.69 -18.41
C GLN A 271 12.43 41.48 -17.19
N ARG A 272 11.64 41.51 -16.11
CA ARG A 272 12.03 42.15 -14.85
C ARG A 272 13.25 41.47 -14.23
N ALA A 273 13.31 40.13 -14.31
CA ALA A 273 14.47 39.37 -13.87
C ALA A 273 15.76 39.65 -14.68
N LEU A 274 15.63 40.09 -15.94
CA LEU A 274 16.76 40.43 -16.82
C LEU A 274 17.18 41.91 -16.73
N THR A 275 16.46 42.74 -15.97
CA THR A 275 16.76 44.17 -15.84
C THR A 275 17.66 44.44 -14.62
N PRO A 276 18.90 44.95 -14.77
CA PRO A 276 19.87 45.12 -13.68
C PRO A 276 19.56 46.22 -12.65
N THR A 277 18.28 46.52 -12.34
CA THR A 277 17.93 47.72 -11.55
C THR A 277 16.95 47.47 -10.40
N ALA A 278 16.62 46.21 -10.07
CA ALA A 278 15.80 45.90 -8.88
C ALA A 278 16.62 45.36 -7.69
N GLN A 279 17.83 44.81 -7.92
CA GLN A 279 18.72 44.33 -6.85
C GLN A 279 19.48 45.44 -6.11
N LEU A 280 19.34 46.70 -6.51
CA LEU A 280 19.98 47.85 -5.84
C LEU A 280 18.99 48.79 -5.12
N ALA A 281 17.68 48.51 -5.16
CA ALA A 281 16.65 49.41 -4.61
C ALA A 281 15.88 48.83 -3.39
N SER A 282 15.95 47.53 -3.10
CA SER A 282 15.32 46.94 -1.91
C SER A 282 16.30 46.71 -0.74
N GLU A 283 17.60 46.85 -0.94
CA GLU A 283 18.63 46.79 0.12
C GLU A 283 19.01 48.17 0.70
N GLN A 284 18.27 49.23 0.34
CA GLN A 284 18.52 50.61 0.83
C GLN A 284 17.31 51.29 1.50
N LEU A 285 16.27 50.54 1.89
CA LEU A 285 15.07 51.12 2.54
C LEU A 285 14.86 50.76 4.01
N ASP A 286 15.85 50.20 4.71
CA ASP A 286 15.88 50.25 6.17
C ASP A 286 17.32 50.42 6.67
N LEU A 287 17.52 51.41 7.56
CA LEU A 287 18.77 52.06 7.99
C LEU A 287 19.17 53.23 7.05
N SER A 288 18.84 54.49 7.30
CA SER A 288 19.01 55.22 8.58
C SER A 288 18.45 56.67 8.55
N PRO A 289 18.43 57.40 9.70
CA PRO A 289 17.42 58.39 10.11
C PRO A 289 17.90 59.86 10.11
N THR A 290 17.02 60.86 10.29
CA THR A 290 17.14 61.91 11.37
C THR A 290 16.00 62.97 11.46
N ALA A 291 15.81 63.43 12.72
CA ALA A 291 15.23 64.68 13.24
C ALA A 291 13.70 64.73 13.51
N ALA A 292 13.18 65.14 14.68
CA ALA A 292 13.67 65.58 15.99
C ALA A 292 12.47 65.42 16.97
N THR A 293 12.57 64.98 18.22
CA THR A 293 12.91 65.63 19.53
C THR A 293 12.32 64.61 20.54
N SER A 294 12.86 64.23 21.70
CA SER A 294 13.70 64.93 22.67
C SER A 294 13.89 64.04 23.93
N TYR A 295 15.09 64.09 24.53
CA TYR A 295 15.49 63.71 25.91
C TYR A 295 15.43 62.20 26.27
N GLU A 296 16.45 61.53 26.83
CA GLU A 296 17.66 61.96 27.52
C GLU A 296 18.70 60.79 27.53
N THR A 297 19.94 61.11 27.14
CA THR A 297 21.24 60.80 27.80
C THR A 297 21.44 59.46 28.55
N VAL A 298 22.55 58.71 28.45
CA VAL A 298 23.97 58.96 28.12
C VAL A 298 24.62 57.56 27.99
N ALA A 299 25.27 57.27 26.86
CA ALA A 299 26.73 57.06 26.68
C ALA A 299 27.36 55.92 27.52
N VAL A 300 28.25 55.05 27.03
CA VAL A 300 29.44 55.27 26.19
C VAL A 300 29.81 53.95 25.48
N ALA A 301 30.42 54.06 24.30
CA ALA A 301 30.96 53.00 23.46
C ALA A 301 32.40 52.54 23.93
N PRO A 302 33.26 51.91 23.12
CA PRO A 302 33.50 50.46 23.22
C PRO A 302 34.99 50.05 23.37
N SER A 303 35.20 48.72 23.45
CA SER A 303 36.41 47.94 23.08
C SER A 303 37.59 47.90 24.08
N PRO A 304 38.56 46.97 23.93
CA PRO A 304 38.50 45.55 23.57
C PRO A 304 39.43 44.64 24.45
N LEU A 305 39.38 43.32 24.21
CA LEU A 305 40.44 42.29 24.35
C LEU A 305 41.42 42.31 25.56
N VAL A 306 41.58 41.15 26.22
CA VAL A 306 42.84 40.38 26.45
C VAL A 306 42.72 39.43 27.68
N LEU A 307 43.15 38.18 27.49
CA LEU A 307 43.39 37.11 28.49
C LEU A 307 44.54 37.45 29.47
N PRO A 308 44.60 36.89 30.71
CA PRO A 308 45.49 35.73 30.93
C PRO A 308 45.07 34.71 32.02
N THR A 309 45.37 33.45 31.70
CA THR A 309 46.05 32.38 32.46
C THR A 309 46.06 32.28 34.00
N GLU A 310 45.84 31.02 34.45
CA GLU A 310 46.62 30.24 35.44
C GLU A 310 46.17 30.14 36.92
N THR A 311 45.79 28.92 37.34
CA THR A 311 46.39 28.06 38.41
C THR A 311 45.37 27.24 39.25
N THR A 312 45.67 25.94 39.34
CA THR A 312 45.08 24.84 40.14
C THR A 312 45.51 24.92 41.64
N PRO A 313 44.92 24.18 42.63
CA PRO A 313 44.93 22.71 42.70
C PRO A 313 43.72 21.98 43.36
N SER A 314 43.81 20.65 43.21
CA SER A 314 42.92 19.50 43.49
C SER A 314 42.63 19.16 44.97
N ALA A 315 41.52 18.45 45.22
CA ALA A 315 41.43 17.29 46.13
C ALA A 315 40.14 16.43 45.92
N ASP A 316 40.31 15.27 45.26
CA ASP A 316 39.81 13.88 45.50
C ASP A 316 38.33 13.57 45.90
N LEU A 317 37.48 12.96 45.05
CA LEU A 317 37.24 11.52 44.65
C LEU A 317 36.20 10.77 45.54
N PRO A 318 35.48 9.69 45.10
CA PRO A 318 35.21 9.16 43.74
C PRO A 318 33.73 8.70 43.48
N VAL A 319 33.32 8.57 42.20
CA VAL A 319 32.27 7.64 41.73
C VAL A 319 32.75 6.98 40.43
N GLU A 320 32.61 5.65 40.40
CA GLU A 320 33.16 4.70 39.43
C GLU A 320 32.29 4.64 38.15
N ALA A 321 32.89 4.83 36.98
CA ALA A 321 32.30 4.64 35.66
C ALA A 321 33.24 3.79 34.80
N LEU A 322 32.70 2.75 34.15
CA LEU A 322 33.40 1.95 33.15
C LEU A 322 33.18 2.58 31.77
N GLU A 323 34.29 2.91 31.09
CA GLU A 323 34.33 3.49 29.75
C GLU A 323 34.18 2.46 28.61
N PRO A 324 33.78 2.91 27.40
CA PRO A 324 33.66 2.11 26.19
C PRO A 324 34.97 2.03 25.39
N THR A 325 35.26 0.86 24.82
CA THR A 325 36.42 0.63 23.94
C THR A 325 36.10 0.89 22.47
N VAL A 326 36.90 1.76 21.86
CA VAL A 326 37.03 1.99 20.41
C VAL A 326 38.23 1.20 19.88
N TYR A 327 38.10 0.54 18.72
CA TYR A 327 39.24 0.14 17.89
C TYR A 327 39.04 0.54 16.41
N PRO A 328 40.10 0.91 15.66
CA PRO A 328 40.01 1.61 14.39
C PRO A 328 40.38 0.77 13.16
N GLY A 329 39.89 1.24 12.00
CA GLY A 329 40.68 1.33 10.76
C GLY A 329 40.50 0.22 9.71
N SER A 330 39.83 0.55 8.60
CA SER A 330 40.07 -0.09 7.31
C SER A 330 40.36 0.99 6.26
N ALA A 331 41.51 0.84 5.59
CA ALA A 331 41.98 1.70 4.51
C ALA A 331 41.63 1.06 3.16
N GLU A 332 41.21 1.89 2.19
CA GLU A 332 41.15 1.54 0.76
C GLU A 332 42.54 1.23 0.18
N PRO A 333 42.60 0.52 -0.96
CA PRO A 333 43.05 1.23 -2.16
C PRO A 333 42.38 0.82 -3.50
N LYS A 334 42.53 1.74 -4.46
CA LYS A 334 42.05 1.74 -5.86
C LYS A 334 42.85 0.83 -6.81
N GLY A 335 42.16 0.28 -7.83
CA GLY A 335 42.46 0.46 -9.26
C GLY A 335 43.52 -0.38 -10.01
N HIS A 336 43.04 -1.09 -11.05
CA HIS A 336 43.67 -1.54 -12.33
C HIS A 336 44.76 -2.64 -12.36
N ASP A 337 44.47 -3.80 -12.98
CA ASP A 337 44.73 -4.11 -14.41
C ASP A 337 44.41 -5.60 -14.74
N THR A 338 44.02 -5.88 -15.99
CA THR A 338 43.90 -7.23 -16.61
C THR A 338 45.19 -7.52 -17.38
N PRO A 339 45.65 -8.78 -17.59
CA PRO A 339 45.11 -9.60 -18.68
C PRO A 339 45.18 -11.16 -18.54
N GLN A 340 44.30 -11.82 -19.32
CA GLN A 340 44.45 -13.07 -20.09
C GLN A 340 44.72 -14.46 -19.45
N SER A 341 43.78 -15.37 -19.78
CA SER A 341 43.95 -16.69 -20.43
C SER A 341 44.69 -17.82 -19.72
N GLY A 342 44.03 -18.99 -19.57
CA GLY A 342 44.74 -20.26 -19.38
C GLY A 342 43.89 -21.41 -18.87
N ALA A 343 43.53 -22.33 -19.76
CA ALA A 343 42.70 -23.51 -19.54
C ALA A 343 43.30 -24.62 -18.65
N THR A 344 42.40 -25.57 -18.32
CA THR A 344 42.60 -27.03 -18.10
C THR A 344 42.71 -27.62 -16.69
N SER A 345 41.63 -28.35 -16.32
CA SER A 345 41.57 -29.79 -15.99
C SER A 345 42.54 -30.39 -14.95
N LYS A 346 41.97 -30.97 -13.87
CA LYS A 346 41.96 -32.43 -13.57
C LYS A 346 41.52 -32.73 -12.12
N THR A 347 40.60 -33.67 -11.96
CA THR A 347 40.32 -34.49 -10.76
C THR A 347 41.05 -35.85 -10.90
N PRO A 348 41.03 -36.80 -9.92
CA PRO A 348 41.32 -36.82 -8.47
C PRO A 348 42.46 -37.89 -8.18
N PRO A 349 42.78 -38.45 -6.97
CA PRO A 349 41.88 -39.27 -6.10
C PRO A 349 42.13 -39.22 -4.56
N GLN A 350 41.31 -40.02 -3.87
CA GLN A 350 41.09 -40.28 -2.43
C GLN A 350 42.31 -40.52 -1.51
N GLY A 351 42.11 -40.24 -0.19
CA GLY A 351 42.97 -40.77 0.89
C GLY A 351 42.58 -40.37 2.32
N GLN A 352 41.70 -41.16 2.95
CA GLN A 352 41.56 -41.53 4.37
C GLN A 352 41.87 -40.58 5.57
N VAL A 353 40.82 -40.38 6.38
CA VAL A 353 40.68 -40.61 7.85
C VAL A 353 41.81 -40.16 8.80
N VAL A 354 41.51 -39.16 9.63
CA VAL A 354 41.89 -39.11 11.06
C VAL A 354 40.75 -38.47 11.87
N ALA A 355 40.26 -39.16 12.89
CA ALA A 355 39.40 -38.61 13.93
C ALA A 355 40.25 -38.17 15.14
N ALA A 356 39.92 -37.03 15.75
CA ALA A 356 40.14 -36.77 17.18
C ALA A 356 39.22 -35.64 17.67
N ALA A 357 38.72 -35.84 18.88
CA ALA A 357 37.72 -35.07 19.60
C ALA A 357 38.25 -33.75 20.18
N ALA A 358 37.32 -32.80 20.43
CA ALA A 358 37.34 -31.97 21.63
C ALA A 358 35.93 -31.42 21.92
N ALA A 359 35.35 -31.88 23.02
CA ALA A 359 34.16 -31.33 23.65
C ALA A 359 34.56 -30.21 24.63
N VAL A 360 33.72 -29.17 24.73
CA VAL A 360 33.71 -28.17 25.82
C VAL A 360 32.23 -27.92 26.14
N VAL A 361 31.62 -28.67 27.07
CA VAL A 361 31.45 -28.37 28.51
C VAL A 361 30.79 -27.01 28.76
N SER A 362 29.47 -27.03 28.96
CA SER A 362 28.69 -25.96 29.60
C SER A 362 28.95 -25.93 31.12
N PRO A 363 29.03 -24.76 31.77
CA PRO A 363 29.13 -24.68 33.22
C PRO A 363 27.77 -24.89 33.92
N PRO A 364 27.75 -25.40 35.16
CA PRO A 364 26.54 -25.72 35.91
C PRO A 364 25.99 -24.51 36.69
N LEU A 365 24.66 -24.39 36.76
CA LEU A 365 23.95 -23.51 37.69
C LEU A 365 23.94 -24.13 39.09
N GLY A 366 24.50 -23.42 40.07
CA GLY A 366 24.44 -23.71 41.50
C GLY A 366 23.18 -23.14 42.19
N PRO A 367 22.97 -23.41 43.50
CA PRO A 367 21.69 -23.89 44.00
C PRO A 367 20.75 -22.82 44.55
N THR A 368 19.46 -23.14 44.48
CA THR A 368 18.35 -22.47 45.17
C THR A 368 18.40 -22.70 46.68
N MET A 369 18.17 -21.64 47.47
CA MET A 369 17.87 -21.74 48.91
C MET A 369 16.36 -21.61 49.19
N PRO A 370 15.88 -22.15 50.34
CA PRO A 370 14.53 -22.65 50.49
C PRO A 370 13.59 -21.67 51.19
N VAL A 371 12.31 -21.68 50.83
CA VAL A 371 11.23 -21.14 51.68
C VAL A 371 10.34 -22.29 52.12
N GLN A 372 10.38 -22.57 53.42
CA GLN A 372 9.47 -23.49 54.10
C GLN A 372 8.04 -22.94 54.10
N ARG A 373 7.07 -23.74 53.64
CA ARG A 373 5.71 -23.72 54.21
C ARG A 373 5.14 -25.14 54.35
N LYS A 374 4.56 -25.36 55.53
CA LYS A 374 4.12 -26.63 56.11
C LYS A 374 3.05 -27.35 55.29
N ALA A 375 3.20 -28.67 55.21
CA ALA A 375 2.18 -29.60 54.75
C ALA A 375 0.99 -29.66 55.73
N ARG A 376 -0.24 -29.69 55.19
CA ARG A 376 -1.44 -30.15 55.88
C ARG A 376 -2.02 -31.31 55.07
N ARG A 377 -2.03 -32.51 55.67
CA ARG A 377 -2.67 -33.73 55.15
C ARG A 377 -4.19 -33.51 55.06
N ILE A 378 -4.79 -33.83 53.92
CA ILE A 378 -6.20 -34.28 53.84
C ILE A 378 -6.25 -35.52 52.92
N SER A 379 -7.13 -36.42 53.33
CA SER A 379 -7.20 -37.87 53.10
C SER A 379 -7.74 -38.32 51.74
N SER A 380 -7.35 -39.54 51.40
CA SER A 380 -7.94 -40.46 50.43
C SER A 380 -9.45 -40.57 50.54
N MET A 381 -10.18 -40.16 49.49
CA MET A 381 -11.44 -40.75 49.02
C MET A 381 -11.83 -40.01 47.74
N SER A 382 -11.56 -40.59 46.56
CA SER A 382 -12.26 -40.40 45.26
C SER A 382 -11.50 -41.06 44.09
N ALA A 383 -10.91 -42.25 44.30
CA ALA A 383 -10.21 -43.00 43.25
C ALA A 383 -11.12 -43.97 42.45
N ALA A 384 -12.44 -43.94 42.67
CA ALA A 384 -13.38 -44.85 42.02
C ALA A 384 -14.18 -44.21 40.87
N LEU A 385 -14.06 -42.89 40.63
CA LEU A 385 -14.81 -42.22 39.55
C LEU A 385 -14.00 -42.00 38.26
N LEU A 386 -12.67 -42.17 38.30
CA LEU A 386 -11.78 -41.86 37.17
C LEU A 386 -11.47 -43.05 36.26
N ILE A 387 -11.81 -44.28 36.68
CA ILE A 387 -11.57 -45.49 35.87
C ILE A 387 -12.80 -45.83 34.99
N GLY A 388 -14.00 -45.34 35.35
CA GLY A 388 -15.20 -45.49 34.53
C GLY A 388 -15.28 -44.54 33.33
N LEU A 389 -14.59 -43.38 33.38
CA LEU A 389 -14.64 -42.36 32.33
C LEU A 389 -13.65 -42.64 31.17
N ALA A 390 -12.60 -43.41 31.41
CA ALA A 390 -11.60 -43.75 30.40
C ALA A 390 -12.06 -44.84 29.40
N VAL A 391 -13.09 -45.62 29.74
CA VAL A 391 -13.59 -46.71 28.87
C VAL A 391 -14.76 -46.26 27.97
N VAL A 392 -15.43 -45.14 28.28
CA VAL A 392 -16.49 -44.58 27.41
C VAL A 392 -15.93 -43.68 26.30
N ILE A 393 -14.71 -43.15 26.45
CA ILE A 393 -14.08 -42.27 25.45
C ILE A 393 -13.46 -43.08 24.27
N ILE A 394 -13.22 -44.38 24.43
CA ILE A 394 -12.60 -45.21 23.38
C ILE A 394 -13.65 -45.90 22.47
N ALA A 395 -14.95 -45.81 22.77
CA ALA A 395 -16.01 -46.44 21.97
C ALA A 395 -17.07 -45.47 21.38
N GLY A 396 -16.97 -44.16 21.64
CA GLY A 396 -17.93 -43.15 21.16
C GLY A 396 -17.48 -42.32 19.95
N GLY A 397 -16.39 -42.70 19.28
CA GLY A 397 -15.90 -42.02 18.09
C GLY A 397 -16.66 -42.46 16.84
N VAL A 398 -17.90 -41.98 16.67
CA VAL A 398 -18.65 -41.79 15.41
C VAL A 398 -20.06 -41.31 15.85
N LEU A 399 -20.46 -40.11 15.39
CA LEU A 399 -21.75 -39.42 15.57
C LEU A 399 -21.95 -38.55 16.83
N GLY A 400 -21.99 -37.23 16.64
CA GLY A 400 -22.85 -36.35 17.45
C GLY A 400 -22.18 -35.19 18.19
N SER A 401 -21.56 -34.24 17.49
CA SER A 401 -21.22 -32.91 18.04
C SER A 401 -22.32 -31.91 17.67
N VAL A 402 -23.41 -31.90 18.43
CA VAL A 402 -24.38 -30.80 18.43
C VAL A 402 -24.59 -30.35 19.88
N SER A 403 -24.52 -29.04 20.08
CA SER A 403 -24.89 -28.27 21.28
C SER A 403 -23.90 -28.20 22.44
N LEU A 404 -23.02 -27.18 22.37
CA LEU A 404 -22.80 -26.26 23.49
C LEU A 404 -22.48 -24.85 22.98
N LEU A 405 -23.46 -24.19 22.35
CA LEU A 405 -23.41 -22.75 22.02
C LEU A 405 -24.74 -22.12 22.43
N ALA A 406 -24.76 -21.50 23.61
CA ALA A 406 -25.83 -20.62 24.03
C ALA A 406 -25.30 -19.69 25.12
N HIS A 407 -24.44 -18.72 24.77
CA HIS A 407 -24.13 -17.53 25.57
C HIS A 407 -23.59 -16.36 24.71
N PHE A 408 -23.98 -16.28 23.43
CA PHE A 408 -23.65 -15.14 22.59
C PHE A 408 -24.87 -14.76 21.76
N GLY A 409 -25.24 -13.48 21.80
CA GLY A 409 -26.49 -12.95 21.27
C GLY A 409 -26.62 -13.14 19.76
N VAL A 410 -27.29 -14.21 19.36
CA VAL A 410 -27.90 -14.38 18.04
C VAL A 410 -29.35 -14.76 18.29
N ILE A 411 -30.25 -13.77 18.37
CA ILE A 411 -31.68 -14.04 18.20
C ILE A 411 -31.94 -14.03 16.69
N GLY A 412 -31.63 -15.16 16.08
CA GLY A 412 -32.15 -15.57 14.78
C GLY A 412 -32.90 -16.88 14.98
N ALA A 413 -34.19 -16.90 14.64
CA ALA A 413 -35.07 -18.05 14.79
C ALA A 413 -34.41 -19.35 14.30
N GLN A 414 -34.56 -20.43 15.06
CA GLN A 414 -34.20 -21.79 14.64
C GLN A 414 -34.99 -22.15 13.37
N SER A 415 -34.36 -21.95 12.21
CA SER A 415 -34.78 -22.55 10.95
C SER A 415 -34.57 -24.05 11.05
N ALA A 416 -35.55 -24.85 10.63
CA ALA A 416 -35.40 -26.29 10.49
C ALA A 416 -34.11 -26.59 9.70
N ALA A 417 -33.32 -27.57 10.15
CA ALA A 417 -32.05 -27.92 9.52
C ALA A 417 -32.28 -28.41 8.08
N THR A 418 -32.15 -27.49 7.13
CA THR A 418 -32.19 -27.74 5.69
C THR A 418 -30.90 -28.44 5.28
N THR A 419 -31.00 -29.63 4.68
CA THR A 419 -29.84 -30.36 4.16
C THR A 419 -29.24 -29.62 2.96
N PRO A 420 -27.91 -29.48 2.85
CA PRO A 420 -27.27 -28.84 1.70
C PRO A 420 -27.69 -29.51 0.39
N VAL A 421 -28.18 -28.70 -0.56
CA VAL A 421 -28.47 -29.13 -1.94
C VAL A 421 -27.40 -28.56 -2.83
N ARG A 422 -26.66 -29.44 -3.52
CA ARG A 422 -25.63 -29.05 -4.49
C ARG A 422 -26.28 -28.30 -5.65
N GLY A 423 -25.71 -27.17 -6.02
CA GLY A 423 -26.14 -26.34 -7.14
C GLY A 423 -26.07 -24.86 -6.86
N GLY A 424 -26.37 -24.05 -7.88
CA GLY A 424 -26.56 -22.60 -7.74
C GLY A 424 -25.36 -21.79 -8.23
N THR A 425 -25.65 -20.51 -8.50
CA THR A 425 -24.66 -19.51 -8.92
C THR A 425 -24.57 -18.42 -7.87
N TRP A 426 -23.46 -18.36 -7.16
CA TRP A 426 -23.21 -17.31 -6.18
C TRP A 426 -22.57 -16.11 -6.88
N THR A 427 -23.15 -14.92 -6.74
CA THR A 427 -22.54 -13.70 -7.29
C THR A 427 -22.02 -12.85 -6.14
N ASP A 428 -20.71 -12.64 -6.09
CA ASP A 428 -20.03 -11.88 -5.05
C ASP A 428 -19.51 -10.53 -5.59
N GLY A 429 -19.62 -9.46 -4.81
CA GLY A 429 -19.23 -8.12 -5.22
C GLY A 429 -17.74 -7.85 -5.02
N LEU A 430 -17.04 -7.49 -6.09
CA LEU A 430 -15.61 -7.17 -6.11
C LEU A 430 -15.39 -5.69 -6.47
N ILE A 431 -14.78 -4.91 -5.58
CA ILE A 431 -14.76 -3.43 -5.74
C ILE A 431 -13.89 -2.91 -6.90
N ARG A 432 -12.96 -3.72 -7.43
CA ARG A 432 -12.10 -3.44 -8.59
C ARG A 432 -11.44 -4.73 -9.09
N ASP A 433 -10.86 -4.73 -10.29
CA ASP A 433 -10.11 -5.88 -10.79
C ASP A 433 -8.85 -6.17 -9.93
N PRO A 434 -8.49 -7.45 -9.72
CA PRO A 434 -7.18 -7.84 -9.21
C PRO A 434 -6.08 -7.51 -10.23
N ASP A 435 -4.89 -7.13 -9.74
CA ASP A 435 -3.70 -6.85 -10.56
C ASP A 435 -2.98 -8.14 -11.03
N SER A 436 -3.12 -9.22 -10.24
CA SER A 436 -2.63 -10.56 -10.52
C SER A 436 -3.49 -11.57 -9.77
N LEU A 437 -3.70 -12.73 -10.37
CA LEU A 437 -4.25 -13.97 -9.79
C LEU A 437 -3.18 -15.06 -9.70
N ILE A 438 -1.89 -14.69 -9.84
CA ILE A 438 -0.78 -15.61 -9.59
C ILE A 438 -0.41 -15.46 -8.12
N PRO A 439 -0.43 -16.53 -7.32
CA PRO A 439 0.07 -16.51 -5.94
C PRO A 439 1.42 -15.79 -5.78
N ASN A 440 1.48 -14.87 -4.81
CA ASN A 440 2.58 -13.93 -4.54
C ASN A 440 3.00 -13.04 -5.76
N GLY A 441 2.10 -12.85 -6.74
CA GLY A 441 2.32 -12.03 -7.93
C GLY A 441 1.76 -10.60 -7.85
N THR A 442 0.82 -10.32 -6.96
CA THR A 442 0.22 -8.98 -6.74
C THR A 442 1.24 -7.97 -6.18
N ALA A 443 1.05 -6.67 -6.37
CA ALA A 443 1.88 -5.66 -5.70
C ALA A 443 1.04 -4.57 -5.01
N GLN A 444 -0.24 -4.41 -5.36
CA GLN A 444 -1.05 -3.26 -4.93
C GLN A 444 -2.48 -3.62 -4.48
N THR A 445 -2.96 -4.84 -4.71
CA THR A 445 -4.36 -5.25 -4.43
C THR A 445 -4.47 -6.60 -3.71
N SER A 446 -3.56 -6.91 -2.79
CA SER A 446 -3.46 -8.23 -2.12
C SER A 446 -4.79 -8.72 -1.55
N PHE A 447 -5.51 -7.87 -0.82
CA PHE A 447 -6.80 -8.22 -0.20
C PHE A 447 -7.92 -8.49 -1.21
N ILE A 448 -7.88 -7.87 -2.41
CA ILE A 448 -8.89 -8.04 -3.47
C ILE A 448 -8.57 -9.29 -4.29
N THR A 449 -7.30 -9.48 -4.61
CA THR A 449 -6.77 -10.70 -5.24
C THR A 449 -7.09 -11.93 -4.38
N GLY A 450 -6.92 -11.83 -3.05
CA GLY A 450 -7.19 -12.93 -2.11
C GLY A 450 -8.59 -13.52 -2.24
N LEU A 451 -9.61 -12.70 -2.57
CA LEU A 451 -10.99 -13.17 -2.75
C LEU A 451 -11.15 -14.18 -3.88
N VAL A 452 -10.49 -13.91 -5.01
CA VAL A 452 -10.59 -14.76 -6.20
C VAL A 452 -9.61 -15.93 -6.10
N ASP A 453 -8.40 -15.69 -5.61
CA ASP A 453 -7.34 -16.71 -5.53
C ASP A 453 -7.66 -17.81 -4.51
N GLN A 454 -8.30 -17.49 -3.38
CA GLN A 454 -8.76 -18.50 -2.41
C GLN A 454 -9.78 -19.48 -3.02
N ALA A 455 -10.53 -19.08 -4.05
CA ALA A 455 -11.44 -19.96 -4.77
C ALA A 455 -10.73 -20.81 -5.85
N LEU A 456 -9.62 -20.31 -6.39
CA LEU A 456 -8.87 -20.92 -7.49
C LEU A 456 -7.78 -21.88 -7.00
N TYR A 457 -7.08 -21.58 -5.91
CA TYR A 457 -5.91 -22.34 -5.49
C TYR A 457 -6.14 -23.03 -4.15
N LEU A 458 -5.63 -24.26 -4.03
CA LEU A 458 -5.56 -24.99 -2.77
C LEU A 458 -4.20 -24.71 -2.11
N PRO A 459 -4.16 -23.97 -1.00
CA PRO A 459 -2.92 -23.74 -0.25
C PRO A 459 -2.49 -24.98 0.54
N LEU A 460 -1.26 -24.97 1.08
CA LEU A 460 -0.80 -26.05 1.97
C LEU A 460 -1.63 -26.09 3.25
N PHE A 461 -1.97 -24.92 3.78
CA PHE A 461 -2.82 -24.73 4.96
C PHE A 461 -3.85 -23.64 4.68
N TYR A 462 -4.96 -23.62 5.40
CA TYR A 462 -5.96 -22.55 5.29
C TYR A 462 -6.46 -22.17 6.68
N GLY A 463 -6.89 -20.93 6.85
CA GLY A 463 -7.55 -20.52 8.09
C GLY A 463 -9.04 -20.78 8.08
N ASP A 464 -9.59 -21.22 9.22
CA ASP A 464 -11.03 -21.21 9.41
C ASP A 464 -11.56 -19.85 9.91
N ALA A 465 -12.89 -19.74 10.04
CA ALA A 465 -13.56 -18.52 10.49
C ALA A 465 -13.28 -18.16 11.96
N GLN A 466 -12.60 -19.04 12.71
CA GLN A 466 -12.11 -18.77 14.06
C GLN A 466 -10.63 -18.36 14.04
N GLY A 467 -10.01 -18.29 12.86
CA GLY A 467 -8.61 -17.96 12.68
C GLY A 467 -7.65 -19.10 12.99
N VAL A 468 -8.16 -20.32 13.17
CA VAL A 468 -7.32 -21.50 13.43
C VAL A 468 -6.83 -22.07 12.10
N ILE A 469 -5.52 -22.33 12.03
CA ILE A 469 -4.90 -22.91 10.84
C ILE A 469 -5.26 -24.40 10.73
N GLN A 470 -5.76 -24.79 9.56
CA GLN A 470 -6.19 -26.15 9.22
C GLN A 470 -5.35 -26.73 8.07
N PRO A 471 -5.17 -28.06 7.98
CA PRO A 471 -4.46 -28.68 6.86
C PRO A 471 -5.24 -28.60 5.54
N GLY A 472 -4.65 -27.97 4.53
CA GLY A 472 -5.15 -27.87 3.15
C GLY A 472 -4.62 -29.01 2.26
N ALA A 473 -3.71 -28.70 1.33
CA ALA A 473 -2.95 -29.70 0.58
C ALA A 473 -2.01 -30.52 1.47
N ALA A 474 -1.57 -29.96 2.61
CA ALA A 474 -0.90 -30.72 3.65
C ALA A 474 -1.87 -31.70 4.33
N SER A 475 -1.38 -32.86 4.76
CA SER A 475 -2.17 -33.86 5.47
C SER A 475 -2.36 -33.53 6.95
N GLU A 476 -1.44 -32.77 7.55
CA GLU A 476 -1.40 -32.42 8.97
C GLU A 476 -0.63 -31.11 9.21
N ILE A 477 -0.82 -30.51 10.40
CA ILE A 477 -0.03 -29.36 10.85
C ILE A 477 1.34 -29.88 11.35
N PRO A 478 2.48 -29.30 10.90
CA PRO A 478 3.80 -29.71 11.38
C PRO A 478 3.98 -29.31 12.85
N THR A 479 4.57 -30.22 13.63
CA THR A 479 4.88 -30.03 15.05
C THR A 479 6.23 -30.68 15.38
N VAL A 480 6.80 -30.36 16.53
CA VAL A 480 7.98 -31.09 17.02
C VAL A 480 7.63 -32.57 17.31
N GLN A 481 6.42 -32.84 17.81
CA GLN A 481 5.96 -34.17 18.19
C GLN A 481 5.79 -35.12 16.99
N ASN A 482 5.24 -34.65 15.87
CA ASN A 482 5.14 -35.43 14.63
C ASN A 482 6.40 -35.33 13.75
N ARG A 483 7.48 -34.69 14.23
CA ARG A 483 8.73 -34.45 13.49
C ARG A 483 8.56 -33.58 12.23
N GLY A 484 7.45 -32.86 12.13
CA GLY A 484 7.23 -31.83 11.13
C GLY A 484 8.08 -30.58 11.39
N ILE A 485 8.60 -30.40 12.60
CA ILE A 485 9.52 -29.32 12.96
C ILE A 485 10.71 -29.91 13.72
N SER A 486 11.95 -29.50 13.38
CA SER A 486 13.13 -29.85 14.16
C SER A 486 13.10 -29.21 15.56
N ALA A 487 13.82 -29.79 16.51
CA ALA A 487 13.83 -29.29 17.89
C ALA A 487 14.35 -27.85 18.04
N ASP A 488 15.18 -27.39 17.11
CA ASP A 488 15.72 -26.02 17.02
C ASP A 488 14.92 -25.14 16.05
N ALA A 489 13.80 -25.63 15.50
CA ALA A 489 12.91 -24.93 14.56
C ALA A 489 13.59 -24.38 13.28
N THR A 490 14.77 -24.93 12.92
CA THR A 490 15.48 -24.58 11.68
C THR A 490 15.11 -25.48 10.50
N ALA A 491 14.43 -26.61 10.73
CA ALA A 491 13.94 -27.47 9.67
C ALA A 491 12.45 -27.76 9.79
N TRP A 492 11.72 -27.62 8.69
CA TRP A 492 10.26 -27.78 8.63
C TRP A 492 9.87 -28.76 7.53
N THR A 493 9.25 -29.87 7.91
CA THR A 493 8.76 -30.90 7.00
C THR A 493 7.25 -30.80 6.84
N PHE A 494 6.80 -30.57 5.62
CA PHE A 494 5.38 -30.60 5.26
C PHE A 494 5.06 -31.90 4.54
N HIS A 495 4.08 -32.63 5.06
CA HIS A 495 3.55 -33.86 4.45
C HIS A 495 2.32 -33.51 3.62
N LEU A 496 2.35 -33.77 2.32
CA LEU A 496 1.25 -33.53 1.39
C LEU A 496 0.32 -34.74 1.32
N ARG A 497 -0.96 -34.48 1.08
CA ARG A 497 -1.96 -35.55 0.87
C ARG A 497 -1.60 -36.33 -0.41
N PRO A 498 -1.69 -37.67 -0.39
CA PRO A 498 -1.48 -38.46 -1.59
C PRO A 498 -2.62 -38.26 -2.60
N GLY A 499 -2.30 -38.32 -3.89
CA GLY A 499 -3.28 -38.33 -4.96
C GLY A 499 -3.93 -36.97 -5.27
N LEU A 500 -3.38 -35.87 -4.75
CA LEU A 500 -3.78 -34.53 -5.19
C LEU A 500 -3.41 -34.32 -6.66
N VAL A 501 -4.27 -33.61 -7.38
CA VAL A 501 -4.06 -33.28 -8.79
C VAL A 501 -4.47 -31.83 -9.06
N TRP A 502 -3.82 -31.22 -10.03
CA TRP A 502 -4.23 -29.97 -10.66
C TRP A 502 -5.49 -30.17 -11.51
N SER A 503 -6.11 -29.06 -11.90
CA SER A 503 -7.33 -29.03 -12.74
C SER A 503 -7.13 -29.70 -14.10
N ASP A 504 -5.91 -29.79 -14.61
CA ASP A 504 -5.54 -30.49 -15.85
C ASP A 504 -5.25 -31.99 -15.64
N GLY A 505 -5.27 -32.46 -14.39
CA GLY A 505 -5.03 -33.85 -14.01
C GLY A 505 -3.56 -34.21 -13.75
N GLN A 506 -2.62 -33.26 -13.84
CA GLN A 506 -1.25 -33.50 -13.41
C GLN A 506 -1.15 -33.60 -11.88
N PRO A 507 -0.17 -34.34 -11.32
CA PRO A 507 0.01 -34.43 -9.88
C PRO A 507 0.25 -33.06 -9.25
N TYR A 508 -0.42 -32.77 -8.12
CA TYR A 508 -0.06 -31.67 -7.23
C TYR A 508 0.72 -32.24 -6.05
N ASP A 509 2.03 -32.04 -6.02
CA ASP A 509 2.92 -32.65 -5.03
C ASP A 509 4.08 -31.74 -4.57
N ALA A 510 5.01 -32.28 -3.78
CA ALA A 510 6.11 -31.52 -3.17
C ALA A 510 7.01 -30.81 -4.19
N ARG A 511 7.05 -31.26 -5.46
CA ARG A 511 7.83 -30.62 -6.53
C ARG A 511 7.25 -29.27 -6.92
N ASP A 512 5.92 -29.11 -6.84
CA ASP A 512 5.26 -27.82 -7.07
C ASP A 512 5.62 -26.82 -5.97
N VAL A 513 5.63 -27.29 -4.72
CA VAL A 513 6.05 -26.48 -3.58
C VAL A 513 7.51 -26.04 -3.74
N ASP A 514 8.40 -26.97 -4.08
CA ASP A 514 9.83 -26.70 -4.31
C ASP A 514 10.07 -25.69 -5.45
N TYR A 515 9.32 -25.83 -6.56
CA TYR A 515 9.36 -24.86 -7.65
C TYR A 515 8.91 -23.46 -7.21
N THR A 516 7.83 -23.40 -6.41
CA THR A 516 7.14 -22.15 -6.06
C THR A 516 8.03 -21.21 -5.25
N TRP A 517 8.63 -21.69 -4.16
CA TRP A 517 9.47 -20.81 -3.32
C TRP A 517 10.71 -20.33 -4.07
N LYS A 518 11.30 -21.20 -4.92
CA LYS A 518 12.43 -20.84 -5.78
C LYS A 518 12.05 -19.78 -6.81
N LEU A 519 10.85 -19.87 -7.37
CA LEU A 519 10.34 -18.87 -8.29
C LEU A 519 10.16 -17.52 -7.59
N TRP A 520 9.55 -17.51 -6.40
CA TRP A 520 9.33 -16.27 -5.64
C TRP A 520 10.63 -15.57 -5.24
N LEU A 521 11.68 -16.33 -4.89
CA LEU A 521 13.01 -15.76 -4.61
C LEU A 521 13.79 -15.37 -5.87
N ASN A 522 13.29 -15.68 -7.06
CA ASN A 522 13.93 -15.24 -8.29
C ASN A 522 13.60 -13.75 -8.55
N PRO A 523 14.60 -12.84 -8.55
CA PRO A 523 14.35 -11.41 -8.70
C PRO A 523 13.70 -11.05 -10.05
N LYS A 524 13.80 -11.92 -11.07
CA LYS A 524 13.17 -11.72 -12.37
C LYS A 524 11.66 -11.94 -12.35
N PHE A 525 11.15 -12.78 -11.44
CA PHE A 525 9.71 -12.98 -11.29
C PHE A 525 9.03 -11.71 -10.74
N GLY A 526 9.68 -11.04 -9.78
CA GLY A 526 9.13 -9.85 -9.12
C GLY A 526 7.94 -10.20 -8.23
N ALA A 527 8.17 -11.08 -7.25
CA ALA A 527 7.20 -11.43 -6.22
C ALA A 527 6.78 -10.20 -5.38
N SER A 528 5.56 -10.25 -4.83
CA SER A 528 5.04 -9.21 -3.93
C SER A 528 5.93 -9.06 -2.69
N THR A 529 6.38 -10.19 -2.16
CA THR A 529 7.33 -10.27 -1.07
C THR A 529 8.28 -11.45 -1.26
N THR A 530 9.54 -11.23 -0.90
CA THR A 530 10.56 -12.27 -0.78
C THR A 530 10.94 -12.56 0.67
N GLN A 531 10.54 -11.67 1.59
CA GLN A 531 10.71 -11.88 3.03
C GLN A 531 9.42 -12.47 3.60
N PRO A 532 9.49 -13.47 4.50
CA PRO A 532 10.67 -14.13 5.02
C PRO A 532 11.06 -15.44 4.27
N TYR A 533 10.56 -15.65 3.04
CA TYR A 533 10.92 -16.84 2.23
C TYR A 533 12.43 -16.97 1.98
N ASN A 534 13.17 -15.87 1.97
CA ASN A 534 14.63 -15.83 1.84
C ASN A 534 15.37 -16.47 3.03
N LEU A 535 14.68 -16.80 4.13
CA LEU A 535 15.25 -17.60 5.20
C LEU A 535 15.50 -19.06 4.75
N ILE A 536 14.81 -19.54 3.70
CA ILE A 536 15.00 -20.88 3.14
C ILE A 536 16.37 -20.95 2.44
N THR A 537 17.24 -21.83 2.94
CA THR A 537 18.57 -22.10 2.36
C THR A 537 18.54 -23.23 1.36
N SER A 538 17.74 -24.26 1.64
CA SER A 538 17.53 -25.43 0.79
C SER A 538 16.21 -26.10 1.14
N ALA A 539 15.76 -27.00 0.26
CA ALA A 539 14.65 -27.90 0.53
C ALA A 539 14.94 -29.29 -0.05
N ASP A 540 14.52 -30.33 0.67
CA ASP A 540 14.62 -31.72 0.26
C ASP A 540 13.23 -32.27 -0.07
N VAL A 541 13.02 -32.71 -1.31
CA VAL A 541 11.80 -33.40 -1.73
C VAL A 541 11.99 -34.91 -1.53
N SER A 542 11.05 -35.56 -0.85
CA SER A 542 11.09 -37.00 -0.62
C SER A 542 10.99 -37.80 -1.94
N PRO A 543 11.52 -39.04 -2.00
CA PRO A 543 11.47 -39.85 -3.22
C PRO A 543 10.06 -40.15 -3.76
N ASP A 544 9.05 -40.14 -2.89
CA ASP A 544 7.63 -40.30 -3.27
C ASP A 544 6.94 -38.98 -3.64
N ASN A 545 7.66 -37.85 -3.55
CA ASN A 545 7.18 -36.48 -3.75
C ASN A 545 6.05 -36.06 -2.79
N LEU A 546 5.80 -36.79 -1.71
CA LEU A 546 4.74 -36.46 -0.75
C LEU A 546 5.22 -35.67 0.46
N SER A 547 6.50 -35.36 0.55
CA SER A 547 7.06 -34.54 1.62
C SER A 547 8.10 -33.57 1.09
N ILE A 548 8.15 -32.40 1.68
CA ILE A 548 9.22 -31.41 1.48
C ILE A 548 9.74 -30.95 2.83
N THR A 549 11.05 -30.98 3.01
CA THR A 549 11.73 -30.48 4.20
C THR A 549 12.50 -29.22 3.86
N PHE A 550 12.09 -28.08 4.40
CA PHE A 550 12.79 -26.81 4.28
C PHE A 550 13.86 -26.68 5.36
N HIS A 551 15.01 -26.11 5.00
CA HIS A 551 16.09 -25.76 5.93
C HIS A 551 16.27 -24.25 5.97
N LEU A 552 16.14 -23.67 7.16
CA LEU A 552 16.15 -22.23 7.39
C LEU A 552 17.51 -21.77 7.94
N THR A 553 17.87 -20.52 7.64
CA THR A 553 19.07 -19.87 8.19
C THR A 553 19.02 -19.70 9.72
N ARG A 554 17.80 -19.63 10.29
CA ARG A 554 17.53 -19.47 11.73
C ARG A 554 16.13 -20.01 12.05
N ALA A 555 15.88 -20.22 13.34
CA ALA A 555 14.54 -20.54 13.84
C ALA A 555 13.55 -19.42 13.46
N TYR A 556 12.37 -19.81 12.97
CA TYR A 556 11.31 -18.87 12.60
C TYR A 556 9.94 -19.53 12.76
N ALA A 557 9.32 -19.35 13.92
CA ALA A 557 8.02 -19.91 14.28
C ALA A 557 6.87 -19.47 13.33
N PRO A 558 6.84 -18.22 12.81
CA PRO A 558 5.83 -17.82 11.84
C PRO A 558 5.92 -18.54 10.47
N PHE A 559 6.92 -19.40 10.23
CA PHE A 559 7.13 -20.06 8.94
C PHE A 559 5.89 -20.81 8.42
N LEU A 560 5.09 -21.40 9.30
CA LEU A 560 3.83 -22.06 8.93
C LEU A 560 2.84 -21.09 8.26
N SER A 561 2.71 -19.88 8.81
CA SER A 561 1.73 -18.87 8.37
C SER A 561 1.98 -18.37 6.94
N LEU A 562 3.22 -18.49 6.45
CA LEU A 562 3.61 -18.11 5.09
C LEU A 562 2.97 -18.97 4.00
N TRP A 563 2.33 -20.08 4.38
CA TRP A 563 1.75 -21.07 3.47
C TRP A 563 0.24 -21.22 3.66
N VAL A 564 -0.37 -20.25 4.34
CA VAL A 564 -1.80 -20.20 4.62
C VAL A 564 -2.51 -19.38 3.54
N ASP A 565 -3.66 -19.87 3.09
CA ASP A 565 -4.58 -19.23 2.13
C ASP A 565 -4.05 -19.07 0.68
N GLY A 566 -4.99 -18.86 -0.24
CA GLY A 566 -4.78 -18.96 -1.69
C GLY A 566 -3.71 -18.02 -2.27
N GLY A 567 -3.53 -16.83 -1.68
CA GLY A 567 -2.53 -15.84 -2.13
C GLY A 567 -1.08 -16.34 -2.02
N PHE A 568 -0.83 -17.38 -1.23
CA PHE A 568 0.48 -18.03 -1.06
C PHE A 568 0.42 -19.55 -1.34
N ALA A 569 -0.53 -19.98 -2.17
CA ALA A 569 -0.60 -21.38 -2.60
C ALA A 569 0.56 -21.75 -3.55
N PRO A 570 0.99 -23.03 -3.57
CA PRO A 570 1.89 -23.56 -4.59
C PRO A 570 1.38 -23.31 -6.01
N LEU A 571 2.32 -23.21 -6.95
CA LEU A 571 2.09 -23.02 -8.39
C LEU A 571 2.40 -24.30 -9.18
N PRO A 572 1.67 -24.59 -10.28
CA PRO A 572 1.86 -25.77 -11.11
C PRO A 572 3.21 -25.72 -11.84
N ALA A 573 4.20 -26.46 -11.32
CA ALA A 573 5.56 -26.44 -11.86
C ALA A 573 5.60 -26.92 -13.31
N HIS A 574 4.80 -27.94 -13.66
CA HIS A 574 4.75 -28.46 -15.03
C HIS A 574 4.24 -27.44 -16.06
N HIS A 575 3.42 -26.48 -15.62
CA HIS A 575 2.85 -25.41 -16.45
C HIS A 575 3.85 -24.25 -16.60
N PHE A 576 4.39 -23.75 -15.48
CA PHE A 576 5.20 -22.54 -15.47
C PHE A 576 6.71 -22.76 -15.66
N SER A 577 7.25 -23.95 -15.41
CA SER A 577 8.71 -24.22 -15.51
C SER A 577 9.30 -24.03 -16.91
N ARG A 578 8.46 -24.03 -17.96
CA ARG A 578 8.89 -23.81 -19.35
C ARG A 578 8.93 -22.33 -19.73
N MET A 579 8.49 -21.44 -18.84
CA MET A 579 8.46 -20.00 -19.06
C MET A 579 9.63 -19.34 -18.34
N ALA A 580 10.13 -18.25 -18.93
CA ALA A 580 11.06 -17.39 -18.20
C ALA A 580 10.33 -16.74 -17.00
N PRO A 581 10.94 -16.62 -15.81
CA PRO A 581 10.30 -16.04 -14.63
C PRO A 581 9.65 -14.67 -14.87
N GLU A 582 10.34 -13.78 -15.60
CA GLU A 582 9.86 -12.43 -15.96
C GLU A 582 8.71 -12.42 -16.97
N ALA A 583 8.38 -13.57 -17.57
CA ALA A 583 7.28 -13.73 -18.52
C ALA A 583 6.01 -14.27 -17.86
N ILE A 584 6.10 -14.89 -16.67
CA ILE A 584 4.96 -15.54 -16.00
C ILE A 584 3.86 -14.51 -15.68
N LYS A 585 4.19 -13.40 -15.02
CA LYS A 585 3.23 -12.32 -14.71
C LYS A 585 2.71 -11.56 -15.94
N LYS A 586 3.40 -11.71 -17.09
CA LYS A 586 3.00 -11.08 -18.37
C LYS A 586 2.14 -12.02 -19.23
N SER A 587 1.99 -13.26 -18.80
CA SER A 587 1.22 -14.26 -19.52
C SER A 587 -0.29 -14.09 -19.30
N PRO A 588 -1.13 -14.69 -20.16
CA PRO A 588 -2.57 -14.70 -19.95
C PRO A 588 -2.98 -15.31 -18.60
N ASP A 589 -2.21 -16.25 -18.06
CA ASP A 589 -2.48 -16.87 -16.75
C ASP A 589 -2.50 -15.85 -15.61
N ASN A 590 -1.84 -14.68 -15.75
CA ASN A 590 -1.81 -13.66 -14.71
C ASN A 590 -3.19 -13.18 -14.27
N LEU A 591 -4.18 -13.15 -15.17
CA LEU A 591 -5.55 -12.76 -14.84
C LEU A 591 -6.58 -13.79 -15.32
N ASN A 592 -6.13 -14.87 -15.97
CA ASN A 592 -6.99 -15.92 -16.48
C ASN A 592 -6.29 -17.28 -16.34
N PRO A 593 -6.08 -17.77 -15.10
CA PRO A 593 -5.28 -18.97 -14.85
C PRO A 593 -5.94 -20.20 -15.46
N GLN A 594 -5.17 -20.94 -16.26
CA GLN A 594 -5.63 -22.15 -16.96
C GLN A 594 -5.52 -23.42 -16.11
N VAL A 595 -4.57 -23.44 -15.17
CA VAL A 595 -4.29 -24.59 -14.29
C VAL A 595 -4.42 -24.15 -12.84
N THR A 596 -5.34 -24.79 -12.10
CA THR A 596 -5.74 -24.41 -10.74
C THR A 596 -5.87 -25.65 -9.85
N SER A 597 -5.78 -25.52 -8.53
CA SER A 597 -5.82 -26.66 -7.58
C SER A 597 -6.99 -26.61 -6.60
N GLY A 598 -7.65 -25.45 -6.51
CA GLY A 598 -8.70 -25.15 -5.56
C GLY A 598 -10.08 -25.72 -5.94
N PRO A 599 -11.12 -25.33 -5.16
CA PRO A 599 -12.48 -25.82 -5.35
C PRO A 599 -13.13 -25.38 -6.67
N PHE A 600 -12.65 -24.29 -7.28
CA PHE A 600 -13.15 -23.80 -8.55
C PHE A 600 -12.05 -23.61 -9.61
N MET A 601 -12.45 -23.54 -10.87
CA MET A 601 -11.61 -23.27 -12.03
C MET A 601 -12.12 -22.01 -12.73
N MET A 602 -11.22 -21.26 -13.36
CA MET A 602 -11.59 -20.14 -14.21
C MET A 602 -12.36 -20.63 -15.44
N ALA A 603 -13.54 -20.07 -15.69
CA ALA A 603 -14.33 -20.33 -16.89
C ALA A 603 -14.35 -19.15 -17.84
N GLU A 604 -14.48 -17.93 -17.32
CA GLU A 604 -14.56 -16.71 -18.11
C GLU A 604 -14.04 -15.52 -17.30
N ARG A 605 -13.41 -14.58 -18.01
CA ARG A 605 -13.07 -13.26 -17.50
C ARG A 605 -13.53 -12.20 -18.48
N VAL A 606 -14.28 -11.24 -17.97
CA VAL A 606 -14.62 -10.00 -18.67
C VAL A 606 -14.01 -8.83 -17.89
N PRO A 607 -12.89 -8.23 -18.35
CA PRO A 607 -12.18 -7.19 -17.61
C PRO A 607 -13.08 -6.00 -17.23
N GLY A 608 -13.01 -5.55 -15.98
CA GLY A 608 -13.85 -4.47 -15.47
C GLY A 608 -15.33 -4.83 -15.27
N ASP A 609 -15.71 -6.09 -15.50
CA ASP A 609 -17.09 -6.55 -15.35
C ASP A 609 -17.22 -7.75 -14.42
N HIS A 610 -16.58 -8.89 -14.71
CA HIS A 610 -16.63 -10.06 -13.83
C HIS A 610 -15.57 -11.16 -14.09
N TYR A 611 -15.43 -12.04 -13.10
CA TYR A 611 -14.74 -13.33 -13.18
C TYR A 611 -15.74 -14.45 -12.89
N THR A 612 -15.92 -15.37 -13.82
CA THR A 612 -16.78 -16.55 -13.64
C THR A 612 -15.94 -17.77 -13.35
N LEU A 613 -16.15 -18.36 -12.17
CA LEU A 613 -15.54 -19.61 -11.75
C LEU A 613 -16.56 -20.75 -11.76
N VAL A 614 -16.12 -21.93 -12.16
CA VAL A 614 -16.94 -23.16 -12.18
C VAL A 614 -16.33 -24.22 -11.30
N ARG A 615 -17.17 -25.06 -10.70
CA ARG A 615 -16.77 -26.18 -9.85
C ARG A 615 -15.63 -26.98 -10.48
N ASN A 616 -14.55 -27.21 -9.71
CA ASN A 616 -13.47 -28.10 -10.10
C ASN A 616 -13.84 -29.57 -9.80
N PRO A 617 -14.09 -30.42 -10.81
CA PRO A 617 -14.44 -31.82 -10.58
C PRO A 617 -13.27 -32.64 -10.01
N ARG A 618 -12.03 -32.11 -10.08
CA ARG A 618 -10.80 -32.73 -9.58
C ARG A 618 -10.38 -32.22 -8.21
N TYR A 619 -11.18 -31.35 -7.57
CA TYR A 619 -10.90 -30.90 -6.21
C TYR A 619 -10.83 -32.08 -5.25
N TYR A 620 -9.88 -32.08 -4.31
CA TYR A 620 -9.62 -33.25 -3.45
C TYR A 620 -10.80 -33.67 -2.57
N ARG A 621 -11.76 -32.77 -2.33
CA ARG A 621 -13.00 -33.04 -1.59
C ARG A 621 -14.21 -33.27 -2.49
N ALA A 622 -14.02 -33.46 -3.80
CA ALA A 622 -15.11 -33.70 -4.75
C ALA A 622 -15.94 -34.93 -4.39
N SER A 623 -15.30 -35.99 -3.89
CA SER A 623 -15.94 -37.21 -3.40
C SER A 623 -16.82 -36.98 -2.17
N ALA A 624 -16.50 -35.97 -1.36
CA ALA A 624 -17.28 -35.56 -0.19
C ALA A 624 -18.44 -34.63 -0.53
N GLY A 625 -18.70 -34.38 -1.82
CA GLY A 625 -19.80 -33.51 -2.22
C GLY A 625 -19.39 -32.05 -2.50
N LEU A 626 -18.12 -31.67 -2.30
CA LEU A 626 -17.65 -30.28 -2.31
C LEU A 626 -16.99 -29.83 -3.64
N PRO A 627 -16.96 -28.53 -3.97
CA PRO A 627 -17.74 -27.46 -3.32
C PRO A 627 -19.25 -27.70 -3.46
N TYR A 628 -20.16 -26.97 -2.79
CA TYR A 628 -21.60 -27.18 -3.07
C TYR A 628 -22.11 -26.41 -4.29
N LEU A 629 -21.60 -25.20 -4.54
CA LEU A 629 -22.00 -24.34 -5.66
C LEU A 629 -21.52 -24.88 -7.02
N ASP A 630 -22.30 -24.65 -8.07
CA ASP A 630 -21.87 -24.95 -9.44
C ASP A 630 -20.96 -23.86 -9.99
N LYS A 631 -21.25 -22.62 -9.62
CA LYS A 631 -20.62 -21.42 -10.16
C LYS A 631 -20.48 -20.34 -9.09
N VAL A 632 -19.38 -19.61 -9.14
CA VAL A 632 -19.16 -18.37 -8.42
C VAL A 632 -18.85 -17.28 -9.46
N ILE A 633 -19.47 -16.11 -9.33
CA ILE A 633 -19.21 -14.96 -10.19
C ILE A 633 -18.72 -13.82 -9.29
N PHE A 634 -17.50 -13.35 -9.49
CA PHE A 634 -17.01 -12.13 -8.85
C PHE A 634 -17.30 -10.93 -9.76
N ARG A 635 -18.28 -10.10 -9.37
CA ARG A 635 -18.79 -8.94 -10.11
C ARG A 635 -17.95 -7.70 -9.79
N VAL A 636 -17.21 -7.17 -10.77
CA VAL A 636 -16.31 -6.02 -10.63
C VAL A 636 -17.05 -4.69 -10.76
N ALA A 637 -17.26 -3.97 -9.67
CA ALA A 637 -17.99 -2.71 -9.69
C ALA A 637 -17.55 -1.76 -8.58
N ASP A 638 -17.69 -0.46 -8.80
CA ASP A 638 -17.42 0.53 -7.76
C ASP A 638 -18.40 0.38 -6.56
N PRO A 639 -18.05 0.89 -5.36
CA PRO A 639 -18.89 0.74 -4.17
C PRO A 639 -20.33 1.29 -4.27
N ASP A 640 -20.58 2.31 -5.11
CA ASP A 640 -21.95 2.83 -5.33
C ASP A 640 -22.77 1.83 -6.14
N THR A 641 -22.16 1.26 -7.18
CA THR A 641 -22.78 0.25 -8.02
C THR A 641 -23.05 -1.04 -7.25
N ILE A 642 -22.11 -1.50 -6.41
CA ILE A 642 -22.33 -2.65 -5.52
C ILE A 642 -23.53 -2.45 -4.59
N LEU A 643 -23.69 -1.26 -3.99
CA LEU A 643 -24.88 -0.97 -3.17
C LEU A 643 -26.18 -1.03 -3.99
N LYS A 644 -26.19 -0.53 -5.24
CA LYS A 644 -27.36 -0.63 -6.12
C LYS A 644 -27.67 -2.08 -6.47
N ASP A 645 -26.65 -2.88 -6.76
CA ASP A 645 -26.80 -4.30 -7.04
C ASP A 645 -27.41 -5.06 -5.85
N LEU A 646 -26.99 -4.74 -4.62
CA LEU A 646 -27.61 -5.27 -3.40
C LEU A 646 -29.07 -4.80 -3.22
N GLN A 647 -29.38 -3.54 -3.54
CA GLN A 647 -30.74 -3.00 -3.45
C GLN A 647 -31.70 -3.69 -4.43
N VAL A 648 -31.25 -3.94 -5.66
CA VAL A 648 -32.02 -4.66 -6.69
C VAL A 648 -32.06 -6.16 -6.37
N GLY A 649 -31.00 -6.67 -5.76
CA GLY A 649 -30.84 -8.08 -5.39
C GLY A 649 -30.18 -8.92 -6.48
N THR A 650 -29.29 -8.32 -7.28
CA THR A 650 -28.54 -8.96 -8.38
C THR A 650 -27.30 -9.70 -7.90
N ILE A 651 -26.73 -9.33 -6.75
CA ILE A 651 -25.59 -10.03 -6.13
C ILE A 651 -26.00 -10.73 -4.82
N THR A 652 -25.31 -11.81 -4.50
CA THR A 652 -25.54 -12.68 -3.34
C THR A 652 -24.80 -12.19 -2.10
N SER A 653 -23.55 -11.76 -2.24
CA SER A 653 -22.74 -11.20 -1.15
C SER A 653 -21.81 -10.10 -1.63
N SER A 654 -21.19 -9.40 -0.68
CA SER A 654 -20.03 -8.55 -0.92
C SER A 654 -19.31 -8.28 0.40
N TRP A 655 -17.99 -8.37 0.38
CA TRP A 655 -17.10 -7.81 1.38
C TRP A 655 -16.55 -6.44 0.97
N PHE A 656 -15.78 -5.82 1.87
CA PHE A 656 -15.17 -4.50 1.68
C PHE A 656 -16.22 -3.40 1.39
N LEU A 657 -17.30 -3.40 2.18
CA LEU A 657 -18.39 -2.45 2.04
C LEU A 657 -17.95 -1.02 2.33
N ASP A 658 -18.57 -0.03 1.66
CA ASP A 658 -18.38 1.38 2.01
C ASP A 658 -19.03 1.66 3.36
N ILE A 659 -18.21 1.65 4.42
CA ILE A 659 -18.65 1.83 5.80
C ILE A 659 -19.46 3.11 6.02
N ARG A 660 -19.28 4.16 5.20
CA ARG A 660 -20.09 5.41 5.26
C ARG A 660 -21.57 5.16 4.96
N LYS A 661 -21.88 4.03 4.32
CA LYS A 661 -23.22 3.61 3.90
C LYS A 661 -23.76 2.45 4.74
N VAL A 662 -23.16 2.15 5.90
CA VAL A 662 -23.62 1.06 6.79
C VAL A 662 -25.12 1.09 7.06
N GLN A 663 -25.70 2.28 7.27
CA GLN A 663 -27.16 2.43 7.48
C GLN A 663 -27.98 2.04 6.24
N ALA A 664 -27.46 2.24 5.03
CA ALA A 664 -28.13 1.80 3.80
C ALA A 664 -28.12 0.27 3.71
N TYR A 665 -26.99 -0.37 4.02
CA TYR A 665 -26.88 -1.83 4.06
C TYR A 665 -27.80 -2.44 5.14
N GLN A 666 -27.88 -1.84 6.33
CA GLN A 666 -28.78 -2.28 7.42
C GLN A 666 -30.27 -2.29 7.03
N ARG A 667 -30.68 -1.44 6.07
CA ARG A 667 -32.08 -1.36 5.61
C ARG A 667 -32.43 -2.43 4.58
N LEU A 668 -31.46 -3.20 4.08
CA LEU A 668 -31.68 -4.23 3.07
C LEU A 668 -32.32 -5.48 3.69
N SER A 669 -33.65 -5.54 3.69
CA SER A 669 -34.41 -6.61 4.37
C SER A 669 -34.17 -8.03 3.83
N LYS A 670 -33.69 -8.18 2.59
CA LYS A 670 -33.30 -9.45 1.96
C LYS A 670 -31.91 -9.95 2.36
N TYR A 671 -31.15 -9.15 3.08
CA TYR A 671 -29.75 -9.43 3.41
C TYR A 671 -29.52 -9.43 4.91
N THR A 672 -28.39 -9.99 5.30
CA THR A 672 -27.86 -10.00 6.66
C THR A 672 -26.47 -9.37 6.60
N LEU A 673 -26.24 -8.34 7.41
CA LEU A 673 -24.89 -7.87 7.67
C LEU A 673 -24.19 -8.86 8.59
N VAL A 674 -22.99 -9.27 8.19
CA VAL A 674 -22.14 -10.18 8.93
C VAL A 674 -20.93 -9.38 9.38
N THR A 675 -20.77 -9.27 10.69
CA THR A 675 -19.56 -8.71 11.29
C THR A 675 -18.87 -9.84 12.04
N PRO A 676 -17.59 -10.15 11.74
CA PRO A 676 -16.85 -11.07 12.57
C PRO A 676 -16.70 -10.48 13.99
N PRO A 677 -16.75 -11.30 15.05
CA PRO A 677 -16.66 -10.82 16.43
C PRO A 677 -15.31 -10.18 16.75
N THR A 678 -14.28 -10.51 15.97
CA THR A 678 -12.90 -10.06 16.12
C THR A 678 -12.21 -9.93 14.77
N LYS A 679 -11.23 -9.04 14.66
CA LYS A 679 -10.35 -8.88 13.51
C LYS A 679 -8.88 -8.83 13.94
N ALA A 680 -7.99 -9.20 13.04
CA ALA A 680 -6.53 -9.06 13.20
C ALA A 680 -6.02 -7.62 13.15
N SER A 681 -6.84 -6.72 12.62
CA SER A 681 -6.54 -5.31 12.65
C SER A 681 -6.81 -4.69 14.02
N PHE A 682 -5.97 -3.73 14.39
CA PHE A 682 -6.13 -2.85 15.53
C PHE A 682 -5.81 -1.40 15.13
N GLU A 683 -6.63 -0.47 15.61
CA GLU A 683 -6.37 0.96 15.48
C GLU A 683 -5.59 1.41 16.71
N ALA A 684 -4.50 2.15 16.52
CA ALA A 684 -3.66 2.61 17.62
C ALA A 684 -3.17 4.04 17.43
N LEU A 685 -2.86 4.66 18.56
CA LEU A 685 -2.17 5.94 18.68
C LEU A 685 -0.68 5.68 18.87
N TYR A 686 0.11 6.00 17.85
CA TYR A 686 1.55 5.77 17.79
C TYR A 686 2.33 7.04 18.15
N PHE A 687 3.34 6.89 19.02
CA PHE A 687 4.20 8.00 19.41
C PHE A 687 5.47 8.03 18.58
N ASN A 688 5.89 9.21 18.13
CA ASN A 688 7.20 9.40 17.54
C ASN A 688 8.25 9.64 18.64
N PHE A 689 9.15 8.67 18.85
CA PHE A 689 10.19 8.73 19.88
C PHE A 689 11.35 9.68 19.55
N HIS A 690 11.33 10.38 18.41
CA HIS A 690 12.19 11.57 18.25
C HIS A 690 11.67 12.78 19.05
N ASN A 691 10.38 12.82 19.42
CA ASN A 691 9.86 13.82 20.34
C ASN A 691 10.39 13.54 21.76
N GLN A 692 11.19 14.46 22.29
CA GLN A 692 11.89 14.26 23.57
C GLN A 692 10.96 14.09 24.77
N VAL A 693 9.77 14.71 24.73
CA VAL A 693 8.80 14.57 25.81
C VAL A 693 8.20 13.16 25.78
N LEU A 694 7.70 12.75 24.62
CA LEU A 694 7.13 11.41 24.42
C LEU A 694 8.17 10.31 24.62
N ALA A 695 9.44 10.54 24.33
CA ALA A 695 10.50 9.54 24.54
C ALA A 695 10.92 9.39 26.02
N SER A 696 11.08 10.51 26.73
CA SER A 696 11.76 10.52 28.04
C SER A 696 10.82 10.47 29.24
N HIS A 697 9.54 10.84 29.07
CA HIS A 697 8.59 10.94 30.19
C HIS A 697 7.51 9.87 30.08
N LEU A 698 7.81 8.71 30.67
CA LEU A 698 6.88 7.58 30.71
C LEU A 698 5.54 7.96 31.35
N GLU A 699 5.56 8.81 32.38
CA GLU A 699 4.36 9.24 33.08
C GLU A 699 3.39 9.99 32.17
N VAL A 700 3.88 10.65 31.10
CA VAL A 700 3.05 11.35 30.12
C VAL A 700 2.29 10.33 29.26
N ARG A 701 2.99 9.29 28.75
CA ARG A 701 2.36 8.22 27.97
C ARG A 701 1.35 7.42 28.80
N GLN A 702 1.70 7.12 30.05
CA GLN A 702 0.79 6.48 31.01
C GLN A 702 -0.44 7.34 31.31
N ALA A 703 -0.27 8.64 31.53
CA ALA A 703 -1.39 9.54 31.77
C ALA A 703 -2.31 9.63 30.54
N MET A 704 -1.75 9.64 29.32
CA MET A 704 -2.54 9.57 28.08
C MET A 704 -3.36 8.28 28.02
N ALA A 705 -2.75 7.12 28.25
CA ALA A 705 -3.44 5.82 28.21
C ALA A 705 -4.58 5.70 29.23
N ILE A 706 -4.38 6.22 30.44
CA ILE A 706 -5.41 6.24 31.51
C ILE A 706 -6.53 7.25 31.20
N ALA A 707 -6.22 8.33 30.48
CA ALA A 707 -7.17 9.40 30.22
C ALA A 707 -8.05 9.18 28.99
N ILE A 708 -7.77 8.22 28.12
CA ILE A 708 -8.58 7.97 26.91
C ILE A 708 -9.81 7.11 27.25
N ASP A 709 -11.01 7.62 26.97
CA ASP A 709 -12.28 6.89 27.13
C ASP A 709 -12.53 5.94 25.95
N HIS A 710 -11.98 4.72 26.04
CA HIS A 710 -12.11 3.71 24.98
C HIS A 710 -13.57 3.32 24.70
N GLN A 711 -14.44 3.38 25.71
CA GLN A 711 -15.86 3.10 25.51
C GLN A 711 -16.50 4.18 24.64
N ALA A 712 -16.20 5.45 24.89
CA ALA A 712 -16.66 6.56 24.03
C ALA A 712 -16.12 6.44 22.59
N LEU A 713 -14.87 5.97 22.39
CA LEU A 713 -14.33 5.73 21.05
C LEU A 713 -15.15 4.70 20.28
N ILE A 714 -15.45 3.56 20.91
CA ILE A 714 -16.24 2.48 20.31
C ILE A 714 -17.67 2.96 20.02
N GLU A 715 -18.28 3.71 20.94
CA GLU A 715 -19.65 4.24 20.78
C GLU A 715 -19.77 5.33 19.70
N ALA A 716 -18.69 6.04 19.39
CA ALA A 716 -18.65 7.03 18.32
C ALA A 716 -18.66 6.39 16.91
N ILE A 717 -18.29 5.12 16.83
CA ILE A 717 -18.29 4.33 15.60
C ILE A 717 -19.63 3.59 15.50
N PRO A 718 -20.26 3.49 14.30
CA PRO A 718 -21.53 2.77 14.17
C PRO A 718 -21.46 1.35 14.75
N GLN A 719 -22.52 0.97 15.47
CA GLN A 719 -22.59 -0.29 16.21
C GLN A 719 -22.17 -1.48 15.33
N GLY A 720 -21.24 -2.28 15.86
CA GLY A 720 -20.70 -3.46 15.19
C GLY A 720 -19.57 -3.19 14.20
N LEU A 721 -19.01 -1.97 14.14
CA LEU A 721 -17.82 -1.68 13.31
C LEU A 721 -16.53 -1.46 14.11
N ALA A 722 -16.61 -1.54 15.44
CA ALA A 722 -15.45 -1.51 16.34
C ALA A 722 -15.70 -2.41 17.55
N GLY A 723 -14.65 -3.06 18.03
CA GLY A 723 -14.65 -3.89 19.24
C GLY A 723 -13.56 -3.46 20.23
N PRO A 724 -13.74 -3.76 21.53
CA PRO A 724 -12.71 -3.48 22.53
C PRO A 724 -11.46 -4.33 22.27
N LEU A 725 -10.29 -3.73 22.45
CA LEU A 725 -9.02 -4.41 22.34
C LEU A 725 -8.02 -3.77 23.31
N CYS A 726 -7.30 -4.59 24.06
CA CYS A 726 -6.43 -4.15 25.14
C CYS A 726 -4.97 -4.02 24.72
N THR A 727 -4.49 -5.02 23.97
CA THR A 727 -3.19 -5.03 23.31
C THR A 727 -3.45 -5.11 21.80
N ASP A 728 -2.43 -5.32 21.00
CA ASP A 728 -2.50 -5.47 19.56
C ASP A 728 -3.04 -6.84 19.10
N HIS A 729 -3.23 -7.81 20.01
CA HIS A 729 -3.74 -9.14 19.67
C HIS A 729 -5.22 -9.31 19.98
N GLY A 730 -5.98 -9.71 18.96
CA GLY A 730 -7.37 -10.16 19.09
C GLY A 730 -7.52 -11.55 19.71
N SER A 731 -8.72 -11.87 20.21
CA SER A 731 -8.96 -13.08 21.02
C SER A 731 -8.86 -14.42 20.28
N PHE A 732 -8.67 -14.39 18.97
CA PHE A 732 -8.55 -15.58 18.11
C PHE A 732 -7.09 -16.04 17.94
N TYR A 733 -6.11 -15.27 18.41
CA TYR A 733 -4.71 -15.68 18.38
C TYR A 733 -4.41 -16.74 19.45
N HIS A 734 -3.97 -17.91 18.98
CA HIS A 734 -3.66 -19.07 19.80
C HIS A 734 -2.37 -19.76 19.33
N PRO A 735 -1.18 -19.38 19.86
CA PRO A 735 -0.91 -18.41 20.92
C PRO A 735 -0.93 -16.95 20.42
N GLY A 736 -0.89 -16.01 21.35
CA GLY A 736 -0.76 -14.57 21.09
C GLY A 736 -1.66 -13.74 21.98
N TYR A 737 -2.90 -14.15 22.20
CA TYR A 737 -3.86 -13.38 22.99
C TYR A 737 -3.64 -13.51 24.51
N ASP A 738 -3.54 -12.39 25.22
CA ASP A 738 -3.48 -12.38 26.69
C ASP A 738 -4.84 -12.01 27.30
N LEU A 739 -5.56 -13.04 27.77
CA LEU A 739 -6.85 -12.88 28.45
C LEU A 739 -6.75 -12.09 29.78
N ASN A 740 -5.56 -12.04 30.39
CA ASN A 740 -5.34 -11.39 31.69
C ASN A 740 -4.55 -10.08 31.56
N ALA A 741 -4.49 -9.52 30.35
CA ALA A 741 -3.85 -8.24 30.10
C ALA A 741 -4.41 -7.15 31.02
N ASN A 742 -3.53 -6.37 31.66
CA ASN A 742 -3.92 -5.31 32.57
C ASN A 742 -4.20 -4.01 31.82
N CYS A 743 -5.38 -3.92 31.22
CA CYS A 743 -5.77 -2.79 30.38
C CYS A 743 -5.85 -1.48 31.19
N PRO A 744 -5.49 -0.33 30.59
CA PRO A 744 -5.73 0.97 31.21
C PRO A 744 -7.22 1.16 31.51
N VAL A 745 -7.52 1.58 32.74
CA VAL A 745 -8.88 1.94 33.16
C VAL A 745 -9.03 3.44 32.99
N PHE A 746 -10.10 3.88 32.31
CA PHE A 746 -10.40 5.29 32.13
C PHE A 746 -10.57 6.01 33.48
N ASP A 747 -9.57 6.81 33.87
CA ASP A 747 -9.56 7.60 35.11
C ASP A 747 -8.80 8.93 34.90
N PRO A 748 -9.47 9.96 34.35
CA PRO A 748 -8.83 11.25 34.09
C PRO A 748 -8.36 11.95 35.38
N ALA A 749 -8.89 11.60 36.55
CA ALA A 749 -8.43 12.14 37.83
C ALA A 749 -7.07 11.53 38.22
N ALA A 750 -6.92 10.21 38.09
CA ALA A 750 -5.64 9.54 38.29
C ALA A 750 -4.59 10.02 37.28
N ALA A 751 -4.95 10.18 36.00
CA ALA A 751 -4.04 10.72 34.98
C ALA A 751 -3.55 12.14 35.32
N LYS A 752 -4.45 13.04 35.77
CA LYS A 752 -4.07 14.37 36.25
C LYS A 752 -3.11 14.31 37.42
N LYS A 753 -3.42 13.47 38.41
CA LYS A 753 -2.59 13.30 39.61
C LYS A 753 -1.20 12.77 39.25
N LEU A 754 -1.11 11.81 38.32
CA LEU A 754 0.15 11.25 37.85
C LEU A 754 1.06 12.33 37.23
N LEU A 755 0.49 13.22 36.41
CA LEU A 755 1.24 14.35 35.85
C LEU A 755 1.68 15.34 36.94
N GLU A 756 0.80 15.67 37.89
CA GLU A 756 1.10 16.58 39.00
C GLU A 756 2.20 16.07 39.92
N ASP A 757 2.13 14.79 40.31
CA ASP A 757 3.13 14.13 41.16
C ASP A 757 4.53 14.12 40.50
N ASN A 758 4.59 14.20 39.16
CA ASN A 758 5.81 14.25 38.36
C ASN A 758 6.21 15.67 37.91
N GLY A 759 5.61 16.70 38.49
CA GLY A 759 6.03 18.09 38.31
C GLY A 759 5.52 18.79 37.05
N TRP A 760 4.51 18.22 36.38
CA TRP A 760 3.82 18.86 35.25
C TRP A 760 2.75 19.83 35.77
N VAL A 761 3.05 21.13 35.71
CA VAL A 761 2.18 22.18 36.27
C VAL A 761 1.32 22.76 35.16
N LYS A 762 0.01 22.93 35.45
CA LYS A 762 -0.94 23.52 34.50
C LYS A 762 -0.67 25.02 34.31
N GLY A 763 -0.38 25.43 33.08
CA GLY A 763 -0.18 26.82 32.69
C GLY A 763 -1.49 27.62 32.58
N PRO A 764 -1.40 28.94 32.37
CA PRO A 764 -2.55 29.83 32.24
C PRO A 764 -3.40 29.57 30.98
N ASP A 765 -2.79 29.00 29.94
CA ASP A 765 -3.43 28.49 28.72
C ASP A 765 -4.10 27.12 28.92
N GLY A 766 -3.94 26.52 30.10
CA GLY A 766 -4.46 25.20 30.44
C GLY A 766 -3.57 24.04 30.02
N VAL A 767 -2.43 24.30 29.37
CA VAL A 767 -1.45 23.29 28.94
C VAL A 767 -0.43 23.08 30.05
N ARG A 768 -0.07 21.83 30.34
CA ARG A 768 0.92 21.52 31.36
C ARG A 768 2.35 21.69 30.83
N ALA A 769 3.23 22.16 31.72
CA ALA A 769 4.64 22.35 31.43
C ALA A 769 5.53 21.89 32.60
N ARG A 770 6.75 21.48 32.28
CA ARG A 770 7.81 21.13 33.22
C ARG A 770 9.13 21.69 32.68
N GLY A 771 9.66 22.73 33.32
CA GLY A 771 10.79 23.49 32.78
C GLY A 771 10.44 24.10 31.42
N ASN A 772 11.25 23.83 30.40
CA ASN A 772 11.02 24.31 29.02
C ASN A 772 10.19 23.34 28.16
N GLN A 773 9.74 22.21 28.73
CA GLN A 773 8.93 21.22 28.02
C GLN A 773 7.44 21.46 28.27
N ARG A 774 6.63 21.34 27.22
CA ARG A 774 5.16 21.50 27.27
C ARG A 774 4.50 20.23 26.74
N LEU A 775 3.32 19.93 27.27
CA LEU A 775 2.49 18.81 26.81
C LEU A 775 1.58 19.28 25.67
N GLU A 776 2.19 19.56 24.53
CA GLU A 776 1.55 20.08 23.32
C GLU A 776 2.13 19.30 22.14
N PHE A 777 1.27 18.62 21.39
CA PHE A 777 1.67 17.65 20.37
C PHE A 777 0.84 17.77 19.10
N GLU A 778 1.49 17.57 17.97
CA GLU A 778 0.81 17.38 16.71
C GLU A 778 0.23 15.97 16.61
N TYR A 779 -1.06 15.88 16.25
CA TYR A 779 -1.78 14.62 16.07
C TYR A 779 -2.26 14.49 14.63
N SER A 780 -1.84 13.44 13.94
CA SER A 780 -2.09 13.26 12.50
C SER A 780 -2.67 11.89 12.16
N THR A 781 -3.57 11.85 11.19
CA THR A 781 -4.04 10.62 10.54
C THR A 781 -4.36 10.81 9.05
N ALA A 782 -4.72 9.70 8.39
CA ALA A 782 -5.28 9.64 7.05
C ALA A 782 -6.79 9.38 7.06
N LEU A 783 -7.60 10.42 6.84
CA LEU A 783 -9.07 10.34 6.84
C LEU A 783 -9.66 9.58 5.65
N SER A 784 -8.90 9.44 4.55
CA SER A 784 -9.36 8.72 3.35
C SER A 784 -9.55 7.22 3.59
N ALA A 785 -8.88 6.65 4.60
CA ALA A 785 -8.94 5.24 4.93
C ALA A 785 -10.08 4.91 5.92
N ASN A 786 -10.34 5.78 6.89
CA ASN A 786 -11.38 5.58 7.90
C ASN A 786 -12.02 6.94 8.26
N PRO A 787 -13.26 7.21 7.82
CA PRO A 787 -13.94 8.48 8.08
C PRO A 787 -14.34 8.67 9.54
N TYR A 788 -14.34 7.60 10.34
CA TYR A 788 -14.67 7.69 11.78
C TYR A 788 -13.53 8.26 12.61
N ARG A 789 -12.30 8.33 12.06
CA ARG A 789 -11.16 8.92 12.77
C ARG A 789 -11.41 10.36 13.18
N THR A 790 -12.18 11.15 12.43
CA THR A 790 -12.56 12.51 12.87
C THR A 790 -13.31 12.52 14.21
N ALA A 791 -14.16 11.52 14.47
CA ALA A 791 -14.87 11.42 15.74
C ALA A 791 -13.94 10.91 16.87
N VAL A 792 -13.05 9.97 16.54
CA VAL A 792 -12.02 9.44 17.44
C VAL A 792 -11.05 10.55 17.86
N GLU A 793 -10.53 11.32 16.91
CA GLU A 793 -9.64 12.45 17.14
C GLU A 793 -10.27 13.49 18.08
N ALA A 794 -11.56 13.81 17.88
CA ALA A 794 -12.28 14.75 18.72
C ALA A 794 -12.43 14.26 20.17
N ILE A 795 -12.63 12.95 20.38
CA ILE A 795 -12.71 12.35 21.71
C ILE A 795 -11.34 12.34 22.39
N ILE A 796 -10.30 11.91 21.69
CA ILE A 796 -8.93 11.89 22.22
C ILE A 796 -8.47 13.32 22.57
N GLN A 797 -8.71 14.29 21.66
CA GLN A 797 -8.39 15.69 21.91
C GLN A 797 -9.14 16.25 23.13
N ARG A 798 -10.44 15.93 23.30
CA ARG A 798 -11.23 16.30 24.47
C ARG A 798 -10.64 15.71 25.76
N ASP A 799 -10.36 14.42 25.74
CA ASP A 799 -9.91 13.65 26.91
C ASP A 799 -8.53 14.09 27.39
N LEU A 800 -7.59 14.25 26.46
CA LEU A 800 -6.24 14.72 26.76
C LEU A 800 -6.22 16.20 27.20
N LYS A 801 -7.07 17.04 26.59
CA LYS A 801 -7.25 18.43 27.04
C LYS A 801 -7.76 18.52 28.48
N ALA A 802 -8.62 17.59 28.90
CA ALA A 802 -9.14 17.56 30.28
C ALA A 802 -8.06 17.31 31.34
N ILE A 803 -6.94 16.69 30.95
CA ILE A 803 -5.77 16.47 31.82
C ILE A 803 -4.65 17.49 31.59
N GLY A 804 -4.82 18.44 30.67
CA GLY A 804 -3.87 19.53 30.39
C GLY A 804 -2.82 19.20 29.32
N ILE A 805 -3.14 18.29 28.40
CA ILE A 805 -2.35 17.99 27.21
C ILE A 805 -3.09 18.57 25.99
N GLN A 806 -2.42 19.37 25.18
CA GLN A 806 -2.99 19.92 23.94
C GLN A 806 -2.60 19.05 22.76
N LEU A 807 -3.59 18.71 21.93
CA LEU A 807 -3.36 18.07 20.63
C LEU A 807 -3.79 19.02 19.52
N ASP A 808 -2.89 19.30 18.59
CA ASP A 808 -3.15 20.06 17.38
C ASP A 808 -3.32 19.09 16.20
N ILE A 809 -4.54 19.00 15.67
CA ILE A 809 -4.88 18.00 14.64
C ILE A 809 -4.46 18.50 13.26
N GLN A 810 -3.68 17.68 12.55
CA GLN A 810 -3.29 17.93 11.17
C GLN A 810 -3.31 16.64 10.35
N ASN A 811 -4.25 16.54 9.40
CA ASN A 811 -4.47 15.32 8.64
C ASN A 811 -3.94 15.36 7.22
N TYR A 812 -3.58 14.17 6.70
CA TYR A 812 -2.94 14.00 5.41
C TYR A 812 -3.70 13.00 4.54
N PRO A 813 -3.64 13.13 3.20
CA PRO A 813 -3.94 12.03 2.30
C PRO A 813 -3.12 10.77 2.66
N GLY A 814 -3.71 9.58 2.49
CA GLY A 814 -3.09 8.31 2.92
C GLY A 814 -1.73 8.02 2.30
N ASP A 815 -1.53 8.32 1.02
CA ASP A 815 -0.26 8.16 0.31
C ASP A 815 0.85 9.04 0.90
N LYS A 816 0.52 10.29 1.28
CA LYS A 816 1.46 11.15 2.00
C LYS A 816 1.75 10.63 3.39
N PHE A 817 0.68 10.23 4.09
CA PHE A 817 0.74 9.79 5.47
C PHE A 817 1.66 8.57 5.60
N PHE A 818 1.34 7.46 4.92
CA PHE A 818 2.13 6.23 4.94
C PHE A 818 3.43 6.31 4.13
N GLY A 819 3.52 7.24 3.18
CA GLY A 819 4.73 7.51 2.40
C GLY A 819 5.69 8.45 3.14
N PRO A 820 5.96 9.65 2.61
CA PRO A 820 7.03 10.52 3.14
C PRO A 820 6.81 11.00 4.57
N PHE A 821 5.58 11.06 5.07
CA PHE A 821 5.27 11.62 6.38
C PHE A 821 5.73 10.72 7.53
N LEU A 822 5.20 9.48 7.61
CA LEU A 822 5.64 8.51 8.63
C LEU A 822 7.11 8.12 8.45
N ASN A 823 7.57 7.91 7.20
CA ASN A 823 8.95 7.51 6.92
C ASN A 823 10.00 8.59 7.26
N GLY A 824 9.63 9.88 7.22
CA GLY A 824 10.57 10.96 7.48
C GLY A 824 10.93 11.12 8.95
N GLY A 825 10.03 10.73 9.85
CA GLY A 825 10.28 10.46 11.25
C GLY A 825 10.72 11.59 12.17
N LYS A 826 10.92 12.83 11.74
CA LYS A 826 11.45 13.87 12.64
C LYS A 826 10.35 14.42 13.57
N ALA A 827 10.70 15.03 14.70
CA ALA A 827 9.71 15.68 15.55
C ALA A 827 9.14 16.97 14.90
N SER A 828 7.82 17.20 14.99
CA SER A 828 7.19 18.42 14.49
C SER A 828 7.56 19.62 15.39
N PRO A 829 7.83 20.82 14.83
CA PRO A 829 7.99 22.02 15.64
C PRO A 829 6.61 22.49 16.18
N PRO A 830 6.55 23.26 17.28
CA PRO A 830 5.29 23.70 17.91
C PRO A 830 4.37 24.61 17.06
N SER A 831 4.70 24.87 15.79
CA SER A 831 3.97 25.82 14.93
C SER A 831 3.57 25.22 13.57
N GLY A 832 3.59 23.89 13.44
CA GLY A 832 2.98 23.17 12.33
C GLY A 832 3.88 22.10 11.71
N ALA A 833 3.23 21.16 11.05
CA ALA A 833 3.90 20.02 10.48
C ALA A 833 4.72 20.36 9.23
N VAL A 834 5.87 19.71 9.11
CA VAL A 834 6.68 19.69 7.89
C VAL A 834 6.67 18.26 7.35
N ALA A 835 6.72 18.08 6.03
CA ALA A 835 6.78 16.74 5.45
C ALA A 835 7.89 15.90 6.11
N GLY A 836 7.53 14.68 6.55
CA GLY A 836 8.43 13.81 7.29
C GLY A 836 8.56 14.12 8.78
N ARG A 837 7.60 14.82 9.39
CA ARG A 837 7.58 15.11 10.82
C ARG A 837 6.21 14.88 11.45
N TYR A 838 6.16 14.31 12.66
CA TYR A 838 4.95 14.18 13.46
C TYR A 838 5.30 13.90 14.93
N ASP A 839 4.39 14.16 15.86
CA ASP A 839 4.55 13.73 17.26
C ASP A 839 3.71 12.49 17.56
N ILE A 840 2.45 12.49 17.12
CA ILE A 840 1.49 11.43 17.33
C ILE A 840 0.79 11.09 16.01
N ALA A 841 0.73 9.81 15.67
CA ALA A 841 0.06 9.30 14.48
C ALA A 841 -1.02 8.29 14.87
N GLU A 842 -2.22 8.38 14.28
CA GLU A 842 -3.23 7.32 14.37
C GLU A 842 -3.29 6.56 13.04
N TYR A 843 -3.15 5.25 13.11
CA TYR A 843 -3.44 4.37 11.98
C TYR A 843 -3.80 2.96 12.44
N VAL A 844 -4.33 2.20 11.48
CA VAL A 844 -4.61 0.78 11.64
C VAL A 844 -3.37 -0.01 11.27
N ASN A 845 -3.11 -1.06 12.04
CA ASN A 845 -2.15 -2.09 11.68
C ASN A 845 -2.85 -3.45 11.78
N ASP A 846 -2.29 -4.45 11.12
CA ASP A 846 -2.86 -5.79 11.03
C ASP A 846 -1.77 -6.84 10.98
N TYR A 847 -2.11 -8.02 11.49
CA TYR A 847 -1.24 -9.18 11.47
C TYR A 847 -1.86 -10.31 10.65
N GLY A 848 -1.01 -11.18 10.11
CA GLY A 848 -1.44 -12.42 9.48
C GLY A 848 -1.87 -13.46 10.52
N TYR A 849 -1.90 -14.72 10.09
CA TYR A 849 -2.21 -15.88 10.94
C TYR A 849 -1.23 -16.08 12.11
N ASP A 850 -0.06 -15.45 12.05
CA ASP A 850 0.91 -15.40 13.14
C ASP A 850 1.06 -13.94 13.61
N PRO A 851 0.85 -13.65 14.91
CA PRO A 851 0.89 -12.30 15.43
C PRO A 851 2.33 -11.87 15.77
N ASP A 852 3.19 -11.79 14.75
CA ASP A 852 4.59 -11.36 14.87
C ASP A 852 4.72 -9.83 14.99
N ASP A 853 4.72 -9.38 16.25
CA ASP A 853 4.90 -7.99 16.67
C ASP A 853 6.22 -7.35 16.25
N SER A 854 7.24 -8.16 15.98
CA SER A 854 8.60 -7.65 15.73
C SER A 854 8.64 -6.75 14.51
N SER A 855 7.76 -7.01 13.53
CA SER A 855 7.60 -6.23 12.29
C SER A 855 7.27 -4.74 12.52
N VAL A 856 6.66 -4.40 13.67
CA VAL A 856 6.15 -3.06 13.95
C VAL A 856 7.04 -2.27 14.90
N LEU A 857 7.72 -2.93 15.85
CA LEU A 857 8.44 -2.23 16.93
C LEU A 857 9.89 -2.68 17.16
N SER A 858 10.37 -3.74 16.51
CA SER A 858 11.78 -4.14 16.65
C SER A 858 12.70 -3.00 16.19
N CYS A 859 13.84 -2.84 16.88
CA CYS A 859 14.80 -1.78 16.55
C CYS A 859 15.35 -1.90 15.12
N ASP A 860 15.42 -3.11 14.56
CA ASP A 860 15.91 -3.34 13.19
C ASP A 860 14.87 -3.03 12.10
N GLN A 861 13.62 -2.78 12.48
CA GLN A 861 12.52 -2.40 11.59
C GLN A 861 12.36 -0.88 11.42
N ILE A 862 13.25 -0.06 11.98
CA ILE A 862 13.18 1.39 11.78
C ILE A 862 13.41 1.72 10.28
N PRO A 863 12.62 2.63 9.67
CA PRO A 863 12.81 3.08 8.30
C PRO A 863 14.27 3.50 8.00
N PRO A 864 14.80 3.23 6.79
CA PRO A 864 14.08 2.75 5.60
C PRO A 864 13.98 1.22 5.50
N LYS A 865 14.37 0.47 6.54
CA LYS A 865 14.52 -0.99 6.47
C LYS A 865 13.28 -1.78 6.89
N GLY A 866 12.34 -1.15 7.57
CA GLY A 866 11.09 -1.77 8.02
C GLY A 866 9.98 -0.75 8.31
N GLN A 867 8.99 -1.18 9.10
CA GLN A 867 7.74 -0.45 9.34
C GLN A 867 7.62 0.14 10.76
N ASN A 868 8.72 0.18 11.53
CA ASN A 868 8.74 0.84 12.83
C ASN A 868 8.81 2.36 12.67
N PHE A 869 7.67 2.94 12.31
CA PHE A 869 7.51 4.38 12.16
C PHE A 869 7.57 5.12 13.50
N THR A 870 7.44 4.43 14.64
CA THR A 870 7.53 5.07 15.97
C THR A 870 8.94 5.52 16.34
N PHE A 871 9.97 4.96 15.69
CA PHE A 871 11.39 5.12 16.08
C PHE A 871 11.67 4.66 17.53
N TYR A 872 10.74 3.90 18.11
CA TYR A 872 10.93 3.25 19.40
C TYR A 872 11.99 2.15 19.27
N CYS A 873 12.85 2.04 20.28
CA CYS A 873 13.83 0.97 20.35
C CYS A 873 14.06 0.55 21.80
N ASN A 874 13.78 -0.72 22.09
CA ASN A 874 13.97 -1.31 23.40
C ASN A 874 14.62 -2.69 23.24
N HIS A 875 15.89 -2.79 23.60
CA HIS A 875 16.64 -4.04 23.43
C HIS A 875 16.15 -5.20 24.31
N ALA A 876 15.47 -4.93 25.44
CA ALA A 876 14.84 -5.99 26.22
C ALA A 876 13.62 -6.56 25.49
N LEU A 877 12.88 -5.70 24.79
CA LEU A 877 11.76 -6.10 23.94
C LEU A 877 12.25 -6.82 22.68
N ASP A 878 13.31 -6.34 22.02
CA ASP A 878 13.95 -7.06 20.91
C ASP A 878 14.35 -8.49 21.31
N ALA A 879 14.92 -8.65 22.52
CA ALA A 879 15.29 -9.97 23.02
C ALA A 879 14.08 -10.89 23.24
N LEU A 880 12.91 -10.34 23.57
CA LEU A 880 11.66 -11.09 23.64
C LEU A 880 11.16 -11.45 22.23
N TYR A 881 11.21 -10.53 21.26
CA TYR A 881 10.88 -10.85 19.86
C TYR A 881 11.76 -11.96 19.29
N GLN A 882 13.07 -11.92 19.52
CA GLN A 882 13.96 -13.00 19.07
C GLN A 882 13.64 -14.35 19.73
N GLN A 883 13.23 -14.36 21.00
CA GLN A 883 12.79 -15.57 21.68
C GLN A 883 11.45 -16.08 21.12
N GLU A 884 10.51 -15.17 20.91
CA GLU A 884 9.18 -15.42 20.35
C GLU A 884 9.31 -16.08 18.97
N LEU A 885 10.05 -15.44 18.06
CA LEU A 885 10.33 -15.94 16.71
C LEU A 885 11.05 -17.28 16.68
N ALA A 886 11.84 -17.60 17.70
CA ALA A 886 12.55 -18.88 17.78
C ALA A 886 11.75 -20.01 18.44
N THR A 887 10.57 -19.71 19.02
CA THR A 887 9.83 -20.66 19.88
C THR A 887 8.59 -21.20 19.16
N VAL A 888 8.60 -22.49 18.84
CA VAL A 888 7.45 -23.18 18.22
C VAL A 888 6.51 -23.87 19.22
N ASP A 889 6.92 -24.01 20.49
CA ASP A 889 6.03 -24.53 21.52
C ASP A 889 4.98 -23.46 21.88
N PRO A 890 3.68 -23.71 21.65
CA PRO A 890 2.65 -22.67 21.80
C PRO A 890 2.49 -22.20 23.24
N GLY A 891 2.75 -23.05 24.24
CA GLY A 891 2.65 -22.68 25.66
C GLY A 891 3.78 -21.76 26.09
N VAL A 892 5.02 -22.06 25.67
CA VAL A 892 6.18 -21.20 25.91
C VAL A 892 6.05 -19.89 25.13
N ARG A 893 5.63 -19.95 23.87
CA ARG A 893 5.44 -18.77 23.02
C ARG A 893 4.38 -17.82 23.61
N GLN A 894 3.27 -18.35 24.13
CA GLN A 894 2.26 -17.55 24.85
C GLN A 894 2.84 -16.82 26.08
N GLN A 895 3.74 -17.46 26.85
CA GLN A 895 4.39 -16.81 27.99
C GLN A 895 5.30 -15.66 27.55
N ILE A 896 5.90 -15.75 26.36
CA ILE A 896 6.72 -14.68 25.79
C ILE A 896 5.82 -13.53 25.31
N PHE A 897 4.72 -13.82 24.61
CA PHE A 897 3.71 -12.81 24.25
C PHE A 897 3.17 -12.07 25.46
N ASN A 898 2.85 -12.76 26.55
CA ASN A 898 2.41 -12.10 27.79
C ASN A 898 3.48 -11.15 28.36
N GLN A 899 4.77 -11.45 28.18
CA GLN A 899 5.86 -10.55 28.58
C GLN A 899 5.98 -9.35 27.64
N ILE A 900 5.83 -9.55 26.33
CA ILE A 900 5.78 -8.48 25.33
C ILE A 900 4.63 -7.52 25.62
N HIS A 901 3.41 -8.04 25.78
CA HIS A 901 2.23 -7.25 26.14
C HIS A 901 2.38 -6.51 27.47
N LYS A 902 3.06 -7.11 28.45
CA LYS A 902 3.40 -6.41 29.69
C LYS A 902 4.28 -5.20 29.43
N VAL A 903 5.23 -5.26 28.50
CA VAL A 903 6.01 -4.09 28.08
C VAL A 903 5.10 -3.06 27.42
N TYR A 904 4.21 -3.45 26.51
CA TYR A 904 3.28 -2.50 25.87
C TYR A 904 2.40 -1.76 26.88
N LEU A 905 1.89 -2.47 27.88
CA LEU A 905 0.99 -1.93 28.91
C LEU A 905 1.73 -1.25 30.07
N THR A 906 3.06 -1.23 30.07
CA THR A 906 3.85 -0.53 31.10
C THR A 906 4.68 0.60 30.55
N ASP A 907 5.21 0.46 29.33
CA ASP A 907 6.06 1.43 28.64
C ASP A 907 5.32 2.24 27.57
N PHE A 908 4.17 1.76 27.09
CA PHE A 908 3.31 2.45 26.11
C PHE A 908 4.06 2.99 24.88
N PRO A 909 4.70 2.13 24.05
CA PRO A 909 5.25 2.56 22.76
C PRO A 909 4.16 3.05 21.79
N PHE A 910 2.93 2.56 21.97
CA PHE A 910 1.69 3.03 21.37
C PHE A 910 0.54 2.78 22.35
N ILE A 911 -0.65 3.30 22.04
CA ILE A 911 -1.89 3.01 22.77
C ILE A 911 -2.89 2.41 21.79
N VAL A 912 -3.33 1.18 22.02
CA VAL A 912 -4.43 0.57 21.26
C VAL A 912 -5.72 1.31 21.57
N LEU A 913 -6.45 1.69 20.53
CA LEU A 913 -7.72 2.42 20.66
C LEU A 913 -8.91 1.47 20.59
N TYR A 914 -8.96 0.61 19.56
CA TYR A 914 -10.02 -0.38 19.34
C TYR A 914 -9.61 -1.35 18.22
N SER A 915 -10.31 -2.48 18.09
CA SER A 915 -10.23 -3.34 16.90
C SER A 915 -11.27 -2.88 15.87
N PRO A 916 -10.87 -2.38 14.69
CA PRO A 916 -11.81 -2.08 13.62
C PRO A 916 -12.39 -3.38 13.05
N LEU A 917 -13.71 -3.42 12.89
CA LEU A 917 -14.42 -4.56 12.34
C LEU A 917 -14.94 -4.22 10.93
N SER A 918 -14.58 -5.04 9.95
CA SER A 918 -15.03 -4.87 8.56
C SER A 918 -16.29 -5.69 8.31
N PRO A 919 -17.46 -5.05 8.10
CA PRO A 919 -18.70 -5.76 7.87
C PRO A 919 -18.70 -6.30 6.43
N SER A 920 -19.33 -7.45 6.26
CA SER A 920 -19.75 -7.95 4.96
C SER A 920 -21.26 -8.12 4.93
N ILE A 921 -21.81 -8.40 3.75
CA ILE A 921 -23.24 -8.60 3.58
C ILE A 921 -23.51 -9.84 2.75
N VAL A 922 -24.54 -10.59 3.14
CA VAL A 922 -24.93 -11.82 2.46
C VAL A 922 -26.45 -11.95 2.38
N ARG A 923 -26.97 -12.49 1.28
CA ARG A 923 -28.40 -12.70 1.05
C ARG A 923 -28.97 -13.70 2.06
N LYS A 924 -30.20 -13.49 2.51
CA LYS A 924 -30.93 -14.52 3.29
C LYS A 924 -31.22 -15.74 2.42
N GLY A 925 -31.21 -16.93 3.02
CA GLY A 925 -31.36 -18.21 2.31
C GLY A 925 -30.05 -18.76 1.76
N THR A 926 -28.91 -18.16 2.12
CA THR A 926 -27.58 -18.71 1.92
C THR A 926 -26.99 -19.20 3.23
N HIS A 927 -26.07 -20.14 3.16
CA HIS A 927 -25.53 -20.84 4.31
C HIS A 927 -24.01 -20.98 4.24
N ASN A 928 -23.38 -21.20 5.40
CA ASN A 928 -21.93 -21.37 5.57
C ASN A 928 -21.04 -20.20 5.10
N TYR A 929 -21.63 -19.05 4.80
CA TYR A 929 -20.89 -17.82 4.59
C TYR A 929 -20.28 -17.35 5.91
N GLN A 930 -18.96 -17.51 6.07
CA GLN A 930 -18.25 -17.23 7.31
C GLN A 930 -16.91 -16.52 7.00
N PRO A 931 -16.89 -15.18 7.01
CA PRO A 931 -15.68 -14.42 6.75
C PRO A 931 -14.57 -14.72 7.77
N SER A 932 -13.32 -14.72 7.30
CA SER A 932 -12.14 -14.91 8.15
C SER A 932 -11.92 -13.71 9.08
N PRO A 933 -11.36 -13.90 10.30
CA PRO A 933 -10.86 -12.79 11.12
C PRO A 933 -9.67 -12.07 10.45
N PHE A 934 -9.03 -12.70 9.46
CA PHE A 934 -7.98 -12.14 8.62
C PHE A 934 -8.57 -11.53 7.33
N GLU A 935 -7.75 -11.38 6.30
CA GLU A 935 -8.20 -10.87 4.99
C GLU A 935 -9.07 -11.90 4.25
N GLY A 936 -10.21 -11.45 3.71
CA GLY A 936 -11.07 -12.20 2.81
C GLY A 936 -12.32 -12.82 3.44
N GLU A 937 -13.37 -12.94 2.63
CA GLU A 937 -14.61 -13.65 2.97
C GLU A 937 -14.62 -15.10 2.45
N THR A 938 -13.79 -15.42 1.46
CA THR A 938 -13.85 -16.65 0.65
C THR A 938 -13.06 -17.83 1.21
N ALA A 939 -12.51 -17.71 2.43
CA ALA A 939 -11.64 -18.71 3.03
C ALA A 939 -12.27 -20.09 3.14
N ASN A 940 -13.61 -20.19 3.22
CA ASN A 940 -14.36 -21.45 3.27
C ASN A 940 -15.36 -21.61 2.10
N ILE A 941 -15.12 -20.96 0.96
CA ILE A 941 -16.08 -20.86 -0.16
C ILE A 941 -16.56 -22.22 -0.71
N TRP A 942 -15.79 -23.30 -0.51
CA TRP A 942 -16.23 -24.63 -0.92
C TRP A 942 -17.45 -25.13 -0.13
N GLU A 943 -17.70 -24.59 1.06
CA GLU A 943 -18.82 -25.00 1.92
C GLU A 943 -20.08 -24.18 1.71
N TRP A 944 -20.04 -23.12 0.91
CA TRP A 944 -21.18 -22.23 0.70
C TRP A 944 -22.26 -22.91 -0.12
N TRP A 945 -23.52 -22.68 0.25
CA TRP A 945 -24.67 -23.20 -0.48
C TRP A 945 -25.91 -22.33 -0.29
N CYS A 946 -26.91 -22.54 -1.13
CA CYS A 946 -28.15 -21.76 -1.16
C CYS A 946 -29.36 -22.69 -1.03
N ASP A 947 -30.45 -22.18 -0.46
CA ASP A 947 -31.70 -22.92 -0.29
C ASP A 947 -32.14 -23.58 -1.60
N HIS A 948 -32.41 -24.89 -1.54
CA HIS A 948 -32.79 -25.70 -2.69
C HIS A 948 -31.82 -25.65 -3.88
N GLY A 949 -30.54 -25.32 -3.65
CA GLY A 949 -29.52 -25.18 -4.69
C GLY A 949 -29.71 -23.95 -5.57
N LYS A 950 -30.42 -22.92 -5.08
CA LYS A 950 -30.74 -21.69 -5.83
C LYS A 950 -30.37 -20.45 -5.03
N CYS A 951 -29.30 -19.81 -5.47
CA CYS A 951 -29.02 -18.42 -5.16
C CYS A 951 -29.75 -17.55 -6.21
#